data_AF-A0A1H3ZHS0-F1
#
_entry.id   AF-A0A1H3ZHS0-F1
#
_cell.length_a   1.000
_cell.length_b   1.000
_cell.length_c   1.000
_cell.angle_alpha   90.00
_cell.angle_beta   90.00
_cell.angle_gamma   90.00
#
_symmetry.space_group_name_H-M   'P 1'
#
loop_
_entity.id
_entity.type
_entity.pdbx_description
1 polymer ?
#
loop_
_entity_poly.entity_id
_entity_poly.type
_entity_poly.pdbx_seq_one_letter_code
_entity_poly.pdbx_strand_id
1 'polypeptide(L)'
;MEFDKNEKNKLYYPCANPFSQLYLIPRDKLYVRFCPFHQTMNAIENYEDFDYENLCKEFLYGQKENEVRERFLRGDFKGAGCPESCECMAAFRMGKSKVDADSYRNEAGEFSFTKANLSLGPDCNIRCRYCLDTDNFEVDFGSCNPKFADFIVPFVHNGGHLLLTGGETFLPKWGFKKKLQELAILEDNKGSIEVFTNATLLDEETCEAILAAPVEFVGISMDTCKPELFEYIRRGSIFEQVHTNAKRLLQMRNSKGLSSPRIRILCAVLKSTADHLEETVDYYLSEGFEMSLNILFRANFSPDFCERESVDRLSLDEMENLWGQLLRIEEKWGDRVYSASFKGQLKNAMNRKKSHFSAQQILGGGGYAKRKKGVNEALKKDVGKVKIFVSYHKDGEILESEILTPIHVGAALSKVSLPMQRDDEGDNISKKNDKYCELTAQYWAWKNVDADYYGFMHYRRHFAFREIPNTVGLGGVTVLPRIDETYKDNIGLRDNEIYACIHDYDIILPTPVDSSSWGTLSNEVQFASLSNLHEKEFDLVCKTVVELYPDFSEAVEEFRNGKITYWYNMFVMKKAIFKDYSSWLFSVLFAAEEKVDFAYFSEQEMRTLAFMAERMLSIYLIKYLKDNPETRIKHLKVTLLKNTDKLPNVMPAFQKNNIAIALSCNEYYMPILGVMLNSLLEHGTAENNYDILVMRNIPEFDSDLAVRYSKMLKRMVGRYTNASIRFVDISGLIGERSFFVRGNFTPETYFRLFLPQILSNYEKVLYLDADMVVCHDVAEVYNTDLEGNILGAVRDPIISGSNKSPMYNKKNDMEKLGIKNIYDYFQAGMLVIDINKISEDGLCERMIDYAATHDCDLVDQDVLNKFCQGKVKFLDNRWNVDVNTIAMKVVPYAPAEMWREYKRNREDAYIYHFAGADKPWNDPGLDKADIFWDAARKTSFYEIILEDLIGSSAFFRRGVVTKSDHVLDRLSLWPDDVAGMVIPIMKAYAELAELGLSDRLLEVIGEEDEDYKRLMNAKKLIFYGAGNCCKQILLYFDQIGLSYPSEIWDRAAKYGQRLFGVPVVKPDFASMKDIEDGLVVITIESPTISDAVKNSYAEYGFTNIMENTEIMGVVSRRLWCKLEQEREENNE
;
A
#
# COMPACT_ATOMS: atom_id res chain seq x y z
N MET A 1 53.29 -25.70 24.38
CA MET A 1 54.01 -24.86 25.36
C MET A 1 53.11 -24.75 26.57
N GLU A 2 53.49 -25.46 27.64
CA GLU A 2 52.93 -25.26 28.98
C GLU A 2 53.38 -23.89 29.50
N PHE A 3 52.48 -23.16 30.17
CA PHE A 3 52.86 -22.17 31.17
C PHE A 3 51.95 -22.28 32.39
N ASP A 4 52.55 -21.94 33.52
CA ASP A 4 52.40 -22.56 34.83
C ASP A 4 51.21 -22.01 35.65
N LYS A 5 50.80 -22.83 36.62
CA LYS A 5 49.86 -22.52 37.70
C LYS A 5 50.56 -21.67 38.77
N ASN A 6 49.92 -20.62 39.28
CA ASN A 6 49.66 -20.40 40.71
C ASN A 6 49.15 -18.97 41.01
N GLU A 7 47.92 -18.92 41.55
CA GLU A 7 47.30 -17.88 42.41
C GLU A 7 47.11 -16.46 41.85
N LYS A 8 46.01 -15.72 42.06
CA LYS A 8 44.63 -15.95 42.51
C LYS A 8 43.88 -14.66 42.10
N ASN A 9 42.78 -14.81 41.37
CA ASN A 9 41.64 -13.89 41.20
C ASN A 9 41.88 -12.39 40.94
N LYS A 10 41.88 -12.00 39.65
CA LYS A 10 40.98 -11.01 39.00
C LYS A 10 41.41 -10.88 37.53
N LEU A 11 40.89 -11.74 36.66
CA LEU A 11 40.95 -11.54 35.20
C LEU A 11 39.77 -10.64 34.82
N TYR A 12 40.07 -9.39 34.50
CA TYR A 12 39.17 -8.54 33.73
C TYR A 12 39.03 -9.15 32.33
N TYR A 13 37.82 -9.57 31.96
CA TYR A 13 37.47 -9.74 30.55
C TYR A 13 36.88 -8.41 30.06
N PRO A 14 37.56 -7.64 29.18
CA PRO A 14 36.91 -6.52 28.52
C PRO A 14 35.80 -7.08 27.60
N CYS A 15 34.58 -6.62 27.79
CA CYS A 15 33.43 -6.98 26.97
C CYS A 15 33.73 -6.65 25.49
N ALA A 16 33.78 -7.68 24.64
CA ALA A 16 34.07 -7.57 23.21
C ALA A 16 32.81 -7.39 22.35
N ASN A 17 31.81 -6.64 22.83
CA ASN A 17 30.58 -6.39 22.08
C ASN A 17 30.49 -4.93 21.60
N PRO A 18 30.72 -4.63 20.30
CA PRO A 18 30.73 -3.26 19.76
C PRO A 18 29.35 -2.60 19.60
N PHE A 19 28.27 -3.20 20.13
CA PHE A 19 26.87 -2.77 19.90
C PHE A 19 26.11 -2.31 21.16
N SER A 20 26.78 -1.80 22.17
CA SER A 20 26.15 -1.09 23.30
C SER A 20 25.97 0.40 22.94
N GLN A 21 24.89 0.75 22.23
CA GLN A 21 24.58 2.14 21.84
C GLN A 21 23.33 2.65 22.58
N LEU A 22 23.46 3.76 23.30
CA LEU A 22 22.33 4.49 23.88
C LEU A 22 21.61 5.29 22.77
N TYR A 23 20.29 5.13 22.62
CA TYR A 23 19.48 5.89 21.66
C TYR A 23 18.53 6.81 22.42
N LEU A 24 18.61 8.12 22.17
CA LEU A 24 17.75 9.11 22.82
C LEU A 24 16.83 9.74 21.77
N ILE A 25 15.51 9.65 21.98
CA ILE A 25 14.44 10.14 21.09
C ILE A 25 13.61 11.17 21.88
N PRO A 26 13.13 12.27 21.28
CA PRO A 26 12.55 13.43 21.98
C PRO A 26 11.24 13.24 22.79
N ARG A 27 10.68 12.04 22.97
CA ARG A 27 9.40 11.82 23.70
C ARG A 27 9.54 11.67 25.22
N ASP A 28 10.43 12.40 25.89
CA ASP A 28 10.70 12.28 27.34
C ASP A 28 11.10 10.86 27.85
N LYS A 29 11.37 9.90 26.94
CA LYS A 29 11.66 8.49 27.24
C LYS A 29 13.12 8.15 26.88
N LEU A 30 13.86 7.60 27.84
CA LEU A 30 15.24 7.14 27.67
C LEU A 30 15.26 5.70 27.12
N TYR A 31 15.80 5.46 25.92
CA TYR A 31 15.88 4.12 25.33
C TYR A 31 17.30 3.56 25.37
N VAL A 32 17.52 2.50 26.15
CA VAL A 32 18.79 1.75 26.16
C VAL A 32 18.65 0.55 25.22
N ARG A 33 19.38 0.54 24.10
CA ARG A 33 19.31 -0.53 23.11
C ARG A 33 20.48 -1.52 23.31
N PHE A 34 20.18 -2.78 23.59
CA PHE A 34 21.16 -3.87 23.56
C PHE A 34 20.90 -4.79 22.35
N CYS A 35 21.71 -4.68 21.29
CA CYS A 35 21.83 -5.61 20.15
C CYS A 35 20.54 -5.83 19.29
N PRO A 36 20.64 -6.15 17.98
CA PRO A 36 19.50 -6.07 17.07
C PRO A 36 18.74 -7.42 16.99
N PHE A 37 17.72 -7.58 17.83
CA PHE A 37 16.61 -8.49 17.59
C PHE A 37 15.30 -7.70 17.63
N HIS A 38 14.52 -7.81 16.56
CA HIS A 38 13.45 -6.87 16.16
C HIS A 38 12.11 -7.09 16.91
N GLN A 39 12.11 -7.52 18.18
CA GLN A 39 10.85 -7.87 18.88
C GLN A 39 10.62 -7.20 20.23
N THR A 40 11.40 -6.18 20.59
CA THR A 40 11.19 -5.46 21.87
C THR A 40 10.93 -3.97 21.65
N MET A 41 9.97 -3.63 20.77
CA MET A 41 9.48 -2.25 20.65
C MET A 41 8.04 -2.05 21.16
N ASN A 42 7.27 -3.13 21.39
CA ASN A 42 5.87 -3.03 21.82
C ASN A 42 5.64 -3.15 23.33
N ALA A 43 6.69 -3.20 24.16
CA ALA A 43 6.57 -3.48 25.59
C ALA A 43 6.97 -2.33 26.53
N ILE A 44 7.30 -1.13 26.03
CA ILE A 44 7.69 0.02 26.88
C ILE A 44 7.04 1.32 26.38
N GLU A 45 5.77 1.27 25.95
CA GLU A 45 5.02 2.49 25.62
C GLU A 45 4.01 2.92 26.69
N ASN A 46 3.65 2.05 27.64
CA ASN A 46 2.62 2.35 28.65
C ASN A 46 3.21 2.68 30.04
N TYR A 47 3.95 3.77 30.13
CA TYR A 47 4.21 4.46 31.40
C TYR A 47 4.22 5.97 31.14
N GLU A 48 3.04 6.57 31.17
CA GLU A 48 2.83 8.02 31.20
C GLU A 48 2.04 8.30 32.47
N ASP A 49 2.79 8.52 33.55
CA ASP A 49 2.40 9.29 34.74
C ASP A 49 3.59 9.22 35.69
N PHE A 50 4.55 10.11 35.50
CA PHE A 50 5.70 10.23 36.39
C PHE A 50 5.89 11.69 36.79
N ASP A 51 5.26 12.05 37.91
CA ASP A 51 5.42 13.34 38.57
C ASP A 51 6.82 13.43 39.20
N TYR A 52 7.73 14.02 38.45
CA TYR A 52 9.13 14.21 38.81
C TYR A 52 9.31 15.10 40.06
N GLU A 53 8.34 15.97 40.39
CA GLU A 53 8.41 16.83 41.57
C GLU A 53 7.99 16.10 42.86
N ASN A 54 7.03 15.17 42.79
CA ASN A 54 6.67 14.31 43.92
C ASN A 54 7.73 13.25 44.21
N LEU A 55 8.42 12.72 43.19
CA LEU A 55 9.52 11.76 43.39
C LEU A 55 10.66 12.38 44.22
N CYS A 56 10.99 13.65 43.98
CA CYS A 56 12.00 14.38 44.76
C CYS A 56 11.57 14.61 46.23
N LYS A 57 10.25 14.70 46.49
CA LYS A 57 9.70 14.87 47.85
C LYS A 57 9.55 13.53 48.60
N GLU A 58 9.16 12.46 47.92
CA GLU A 58 9.09 11.11 48.51
C GLU A 58 10.47 10.47 48.73
N PHE A 59 11.51 10.92 48.00
CA PHE A 59 12.89 10.48 48.20
C PHE A 59 13.43 10.76 49.62
N LEU A 60 12.83 11.69 50.35
CA LEU A 60 13.24 12.05 51.70
C LEU A 60 12.64 11.14 52.78
N TYR A 61 11.48 10.50 52.57
CA TYR A 61 10.79 9.73 53.62
C TYR A 61 9.77 8.70 53.07
N GLY A 62 10.10 7.38 53.00
CA GLY A 62 9.09 6.33 53.22
C GLY A 62 9.14 5.00 52.43
N GLN A 63 9.09 3.91 53.19
CA GLN A 63 9.13 2.45 52.89
C GLN A 63 8.01 1.87 51.98
N LYS A 64 8.36 1.02 50.98
CA LYS A 64 7.58 -0.17 50.50
C LYS A 64 8.31 -1.01 49.42
N GLU A 65 9.41 -1.68 49.78
CA GLU A 65 10.31 -2.35 48.82
C GLU A 65 10.11 -3.89 48.69
N ASN A 66 9.26 -4.53 49.51
CA ASN A 66 9.27 -5.99 49.68
C ASN A 66 8.25 -6.80 48.86
N GLU A 67 7.21 -6.19 48.28
CA GLU A 67 6.09 -6.95 47.69
C GLU A 67 6.32 -7.34 46.21
N VAL A 68 7.10 -6.54 45.48
CA VAL A 68 7.47 -6.81 44.07
C VAL A 68 8.57 -7.88 43.96
N ARG A 69 9.47 -7.92 44.95
CA ARG A 69 10.59 -8.86 45.03
C ARG A 69 10.14 -10.32 45.22
N GLU A 70 9.06 -10.54 45.96
CA GLU A 70 8.49 -11.87 46.26
C GLU A 70 7.83 -12.54 45.04
N ARG A 71 7.30 -11.75 44.08
CA ARG A 71 6.66 -12.26 42.87
C ARG A 71 7.66 -12.73 41.81
N PHE A 72 8.84 -12.11 41.75
CA PHE A 72 9.87 -12.44 40.74
C PHE A 72 10.67 -13.70 41.09
N LEU A 73 10.85 -13.99 42.38
CA LEU A 73 11.61 -15.16 42.87
C LEU A 73 10.86 -16.50 42.75
N ARG A 74 9.56 -16.50 42.41
CA ARG A 74 8.73 -17.73 42.29
C ARG A 74 8.69 -18.35 40.89
N GLY A 75 9.30 -17.72 39.89
CA GLY A 75 9.54 -18.36 38.58
C GLY A 75 8.37 -18.38 37.59
N ASP A 76 7.41 -17.46 37.69
CA ASP A 76 6.21 -17.42 36.84
C ASP A 76 6.40 -16.79 35.44
N PHE A 77 7.64 -16.55 34.99
CA PHE A 77 7.94 -16.11 33.62
C PHE A 77 8.90 -17.09 32.93
N LYS A 78 8.41 -17.77 31.89
CA LYS A 78 9.23 -18.61 30.99
C LYS A 78 9.12 -18.09 29.55
N GLY A 79 10.21 -17.49 29.07
CA GLY A 79 10.48 -17.19 27.66
C GLY A 79 11.93 -17.52 27.34
N ALA A 80 12.16 -18.26 26.26
CA ALA A 80 13.41 -18.96 25.94
C ALA A 80 14.49 -18.06 25.31
N GLY A 81 15.77 -18.44 25.46
CA GLY A 81 16.78 -18.17 24.42
C GLY A 81 18.10 -17.49 24.79
N CYS A 82 18.65 -17.65 26.00
CA CYS A 82 20.04 -17.23 26.27
C CYS A 82 20.86 -18.43 26.78
N PRO A 83 22.10 -18.68 26.31
CA PRO A 83 23.00 -19.62 26.98
C PRO A 83 23.17 -19.18 28.44
N GLU A 84 23.18 -20.12 29.38
CA GLU A 84 23.33 -19.85 30.83
C GLU A 84 24.63 -19.10 31.19
N SER A 85 25.51 -18.82 30.23
CA SER A 85 26.83 -18.20 30.38
C SER A 85 26.95 -16.73 29.92
N CYS A 86 25.86 -16.02 29.58
CA CYS A 86 25.93 -14.58 29.26
C CYS A 86 26.11 -13.76 30.55
N GLU A 87 27.23 -13.05 30.71
CA GLU A 87 27.45 -12.11 31.84
C GLU A 87 26.39 -10.99 31.91
N CYS A 88 25.68 -10.79 30.82
CA CYS A 88 24.47 -9.98 30.64
C CYS A 88 23.39 -10.31 31.69
N MET A 89 23.25 -11.57 32.06
CA MET A 89 22.31 -12.05 33.09
C MET A 89 22.90 -11.95 34.51
N ALA A 90 24.22 -11.74 34.66
CA ALA A 90 24.87 -11.56 35.96
C ALA A 90 24.69 -10.14 36.52
N ALA A 91 24.62 -9.12 35.65
CA ALA A 91 24.31 -7.75 36.06
C ALA A 91 22.88 -7.61 36.63
N PHE A 92 21.91 -8.36 36.10
CA PHE A 92 20.53 -8.40 36.60
C PHE A 92 20.35 -9.25 37.87
N ARG A 93 21.33 -10.08 38.26
CA ARG A 93 21.29 -10.89 39.50
C ARG A 93 21.69 -10.12 40.77
N MET A 94 22.24 -8.91 40.66
CA MET A 94 22.61 -8.10 41.82
C MET A 94 21.57 -6.99 42.05
N GLY A 95 20.55 -7.30 42.86
CA GLY A 95 19.47 -6.38 43.21
C GLY A 95 19.95 -5.05 43.81
N LYS A 96 19.87 -3.97 43.02
CA LYS A 96 19.86 -2.59 43.49
C LYS A 96 18.81 -1.78 42.71
N SER A 97 17.67 -1.55 43.35
CA SER A 97 16.63 -0.60 42.96
C SER A 97 17.03 0.81 43.40
N LYS A 98 18.02 1.39 42.72
CA LYS A 98 18.38 2.82 42.75
C LYS A 98 19.55 3.01 41.78
N VAL A 99 19.33 3.72 40.69
CA VAL A 99 20.36 3.93 39.67
C VAL A 99 20.48 5.44 39.43
N ASP A 100 21.30 6.10 40.24
CA ASP A 100 21.76 7.49 40.12
C ASP A 100 22.67 7.64 38.88
N ALA A 101 22.92 8.85 38.36
CA ALA A 101 23.89 9.04 37.25
C ALA A 101 25.28 8.46 37.59
N ASP A 102 25.63 8.38 38.88
CA ASP A 102 26.84 7.75 39.40
C ASP A 102 26.84 6.22 39.37
N SER A 103 25.69 5.57 39.21
CA SER A 103 25.58 4.11 39.17
C SER A 103 25.87 3.50 37.79
N TYR A 104 25.99 4.34 36.76
CA TYR A 104 26.56 3.95 35.47
C TYR A 104 28.08 4.07 35.44
N ARG A 105 28.70 4.56 36.51
CA ARG A 105 30.15 4.65 36.65
C ARG A 105 30.70 3.36 37.27
N ASN A 106 31.84 2.87 36.77
CA ASN A 106 32.60 1.81 37.43
C ASN A 106 33.21 2.33 38.75
N GLU A 107 33.84 1.45 39.56
CA GLU A 107 34.47 1.84 40.83
C GLU A 107 35.57 2.93 40.69
N ALA A 108 36.01 3.24 39.46
CA ALA A 108 36.96 4.30 39.14
C ALA A 108 36.30 5.61 38.64
N GLY A 109 34.96 5.67 38.55
CA GLY A 109 34.21 6.85 38.12
C GLY A 109 33.91 6.93 36.62
N GLU A 110 34.12 5.88 35.83
CA GLU A 110 33.99 5.92 34.35
C GLU A 110 32.68 5.27 33.86
N PHE A 111 32.00 5.85 32.88
CA PHE A 111 30.70 5.34 32.38
C PHE A 111 30.76 3.94 31.74
N SER A 112 29.71 3.14 31.94
CA SER A 112 29.54 1.76 31.47
C SER A 112 29.23 1.61 29.97
N PHE A 113 28.88 2.70 29.29
CA PHE A 113 28.67 2.76 27.83
C PHE A 113 29.62 3.77 27.21
N THR A 114 30.27 3.41 26.11
CA THR A 114 31.26 4.26 25.43
C THR A 114 30.70 4.98 24.21
N LYS A 115 29.46 4.71 23.76
CA LYS A 115 28.82 5.32 22.58
C LYS A 115 27.33 5.65 22.80
N ALA A 116 26.90 6.85 22.37
CA ALA A 116 25.51 7.30 22.39
C ALA A 116 25.12 7.96 21.06
N ASN A 117 23.90 7.71 20.57
CA ASN A 117 23.29 8.39 19.43
C ASN A 117 22.06 9.18 19.92
N LEU A 118 22.11 10.50 19.80
CA LEU A 118 21.05 11.41 20.21
C LEU A 118 20.37 11.96 18.95
N SER A 119 19.09 11.65 18.79
CA SER A 119 18.27 12.23 17.72
C SER A 119 17.62 13.51 18.23
N LEU A 120 17.82 14.62 17.52
CA LEU A 120 17.43 15.94 17.97
C LEU A 120 16.00 16.36 17.54
N GLY A 121 15.28 15.46 16.86
CA GLY A 121 13.94 15.74 16.32
C GLY A 121 13.97 16.37 14.92
N PRO A 122 12.82 16.82 14.39
CA PRO A 122 12.68 17.38 13.04
C PRO A 122 13.04 18.87 12.95
N ASP A 123 13.24 19.55 14.09
CA ASP A 123 13.45 20.99 14.14
C ASP A 123 14.66 21.39 13.28
N CYS A 124 14.40 22.09 12.19
CA CYS A 124 15.41 22.57 11.26
C CYS A 124 15.03 23.96 10.78
N ASN A 125 16.01 24.81 10.42
CA ASN A 125 15.75 26.12 9.84
C ASN A 125 15.62 26.09 8.30
N ILE A 126 15.79 24.92 7.67
CA ILE A 126 15.56 24.70 6.24
C ILE A 126 14.55 23.56 6.05
N ARG A 127 14.02 23.41 4.83
CA ARG A 127 12.95 22.45 4.50
C ARG A 127 13.34 21.61 3.27
N CYS A 128 14.33 20.74 3.45
CA CYS A 128 14.80 19.88 2.35
C CYS A 128 13.63 19.07 1.78
N ARG A 129 13.51 18.96 0.45
CA ARG A 129 12.39 18.27 -0.23
C ARG A 129 12.29 16.78 0.06
N TYR A 130 13.39 16.18 0.51
CA TYR A 130 13.40 14.80 0.97
C TYR A 130 13.44 14.69 2.50
N CYS A 131 13.26 15.78 3.25
CA CYS A 131 13.09 15.67 4.70
C CYS A 131 11.74 15.01 5.01
N LEU A 132 11.58 14.48 6.23
CA LEU A 132 10.34 13.83 6.72
C LEU A 132 9.07 14.67 6.54
N ASP A 133 9.22 15.98 6.38
CA ASP A 133 8.18 16.94 6.69
C ASP A 133 8.14 18.09 5.67
N THR A 134 7.86 17.76 4.40
CA THR A 134 7.60 18.80 3.39
C THR A 134 6.14 18.99 3.04
N ASP A 135 5.27 18.06 3.47
CA ASP A 135 3.84 18.07 3.15
C ASP A 135 2.89 17.84 4.37
N ASN A 136 3.38 17.59 5.60
CA ASN A 136 2.56 17.30 6.80
C ASN A 136 2.90 18.19 8.02
N PHE A 137 2.42 19.43 8.02
CA PHE A 137 2.87 20.50 8.94
C PHE A 137 2.39 20.44 10.41
N GLU A 138 1.75 19.38 10.92
CA GLU A 138 1.16 19.39 12.29
C GLU A 138 1.52 18.17 13.17
N VAL A 139 2.72 17.59 13.00
CA VAL A 139 3.27 16.66 14.00
C VAL A 139 4.42 17.32 14.74
N ASP A 140 4.16 17.85 15.94
CA ASP A 140 5.21 18.23 16.88
C ASP A 140 5.85 16.94 17.43
N PHE A 141 7.01 16.58 16.91
CA PHE A 141 7.78 15.44 17.42
C PHE A 141 8.50 15.73 18.75
N GLY A 142 8.29 16.92 19.33
CA GLY A 142 8.98 17.41 20.51
C GLY A 142 10.40 17.82 20.18
N SER A 143 10.78 19.04 20.58
CA SER A 143 12.19 19.42 20.62
C SER A 143 12.92 18.60 21.68
N CYS A 144 14.22 18.32 21.50
CA CYS A 144 15.03 17.68 22.54
C CYS A 144 14.91 18.48 23.85
N ASN A 145 14.37 17.84 24.91
CA ASN A 145 14.14 18.48 26.20
C ASN A 145 15.46 19.14 26.69
N PRO A 146 15.47 20.43 27.08
CA PRO A 146 16.68 21.13 27.52
C PRO A 146 17.45 20.39 28.63
N LYS A 147 16.77 19.57 29.44
CA LYS A 147 17.39 18.73 30.47
C LYS A 147 18.31 17.63 29.90
N PHE A 148 18.08 17.14 28.67
CA PHE A 148 18.99 16.18 28.01
C PHE A 148 20.28 16.84 27.51
N ALA A 149 20.26 18.14 27.21
CA ALA A 149 21.48 18.86 26.82
C ALA A 149 22.51 18.91 27.97
N ASP A 150 22.07 18.82 29.22
CA ASP A 150 22.95 18.78 30.39
C ASP A 150 23.72 17.46 30.54
N PHE A 151 23.31 16.39 29.85
CA PHE A 151 24.04 15.12 29.79
C PHE A 151 25.29 15.19 28.90
N ILE A 152 25.30 16.07 27.89
CA ILE A 152 26.34 16.12 26.85
C ILE A 152 27.72 16.37 27.46
N VAL A 153 27.84 17.40 28.29
CA VAL A 153 29.15 17.83 28.83
C VAL A 153 29.72 16.75 29.77
N PRO A 154 28.99 16.23 30.78
CA PRO A 154 29.50 15.16 31.62
C PRO A 154 29.80 13.86 30.85
N PHE A 155 28.99 13.47 29.88
CA PHE A 155 29.19 12.23 29.13
C PHE A 155 30.45 12.27 28.28
N VAL A 156 30.62 13.33 27.49
CA VAL A 156 31.76 13.51 26.59
C VAL A 156 33.05 13.73 27.39
N HIS A 157 33.01 14.54 28.45
CA HIS A 157 34.18 14.77 29.30
C HIS A 157 34.74 13.46 29.88
N ASN A 158 33.86 12.54 30.28
CA ASN A 158 34.21 11.26 30.92
C ASN A 158 34.49 10.09 29.93
N GLY A 159 34.67 10.34 28.63
CA GLY A 159 35.08 9.29 27.68
C GLY A 159 33.98 8.75 26.75
N GLY A 160 32.78 9.32 26.80
CA GLY A 160 31.68 8.95 25.90
C GLY A 160 31.85 9.48 24.48
N HIS A 161 31.50 8.68 23.49
CA HIS A 161 31.43 9.09 22.08
C HIS A 161 29.97 9.39 21.70
N LEU A 162 29.67 10.62 21.30
CA LEU A 162 28.33 11.11 21.05
C LEU A 162 28.11 11.38 19.55
N LEU A 163 27.11 10.72 18.97
CA LEU A 163 26.63 10.93 17.61
C LEU A 163 25.34 11.74 17.64
N LEU A 164 25.30 12.90 16.99
CA LEU A 164 24.11 13.75 16.89
C LEU A 164 23.44 13.60 15.52
N THR A 165 22.15 13.26 15.48
CA THR A 165 21.39 13.07 14.23
C THR A 165 20.02 13.76 14.27
N GLY A 166 19.40 14.05 13.12
CA GLY A 166 18.09 14.70 13.04
C GLY A 166 18.13 16.23 13.25
N GLY A 167 17.29 16.96 12.51
CA GLY A 167 17.15 18.41 12.62
C GLY A 167 18.42 19.22 12.26
N GLU A 168 18.43 20.52 12.61
CA GLU A 168 19.62 21.37 12.56
C GLU A 168 20.28 21.49 13.94
N THR A 169 21.46 20.86 14.09
CA THR A 169 22.20 20.77 15.36
C THR A 169 22.45 22.12 16.06
N PHE A 170 22.69 23.21 15.31
CA PHE A 170 23.04 24.51 15.88
C PHE A 170 21.86 25.46 16.09
N LEU A 171 20.62 24.97 15.98
CA LEU A 171 19.44 25.81 16.18
C LEU A 171 19.40 26.38 17.63
N PRO A 172 19.08 27.68 17.83
CA PRO A 172 19.19 28.33 19.14
C PRO A 172 18.37 27.71 20.29
N LYS A 173 17.29 26.98 19.97
CA LYS A 173 16.35 26.44 20.96
C LYS A 173 16.97 25.39 21.90
N TRP A 174 18.06 24.70 21.51
CA TRP A 174 18.57 23.52 22.23
C TRP A 174 19.94 23.77 22.89
N GLY A 175 20.53 24.95 22.69
CA GLY A 175 21.72 25.41 23.42
C GLY A 175 23.04 24.66 23.13
N PHE A 176 23.15 23.85 22.07
CA PHE A 176 24.33 23.00 21.82
C PHE A 176 25.65 23.77 21.68
N LYS A 177 25.64 24.94 21.03
CA LYS A 177 26.83 25.84 20.95
C LYS A 177 27.40 26.17 22.33
N LYS A 178 26.52 26.42 23.30
CA LYS A 178 26.92 26.69 24.69
C LYS A 178 27.55 25.46 25.34
N LYS A 179 27.05 24.25 25.04
CA LYS A 179 27.64 23.00 25.53
C LYS A 179 29.03 22.72 24.95
N LEU A 180 29.27 23.08 23.69
CA LEU A 180 30.61 23.05 23.11
C LEU A 180 31.55 24.04 23.80
N GLN A 181 31.07 25.26 24.10
CA GLN A 181 31.85 26.25 24.85
C GLN A 181 32.15 25.78 26.29
N GLU A 182 31.20 25.11 26.94
CA GLU A 182 31.41 24.48 28.26
C GLU A 182 32.47 23.39 28.19
N LEU A 183 32.41 22.49 27.20
CA LEU A 183 33.43 21.45 26.98
C LEU A 183 34.81 22.04 26.67
N ALA A 184 34.87 23.14 25.92
CA ALA A 184 36.12 23.79 25.55
C ALA A 184 36.89 24.39 26.74
N ILE A 185 36.20 24.69 27.85
CA ILE A 185 36.81 25.22 29.08
C ILE A 185 37.33 24.10 29.98
N LEU A 186 36.85 22.86 29.81
CA LEU A 186 37.29 21.71 30.58
C LEU A 186 38.64 21.17 30.07
N GLU A 187 39.60 21.02 30.97
CA GLU A 187 40.86 20.31 30.71
C GLU A 187 40.61 18.79 30.71
N ASP A 188 41.34 18.01 29.91
CA ASP A 188 41.29 16.53 29.87
C ASP A 188 39.96 15.88 29.44
N ASN A 189 39.24 16.44 28.46
CA ASN A 189 38.11 15.74 27.83
C ASN A 189 38.56 14.40 27.20
N LYS A 190 37.98 13.28 27.64
CA LYS A 190 38.37 11.92 27.21
C LYS A 190 37.52 11.33 26.07
N GLY A 191 36.37 11.93 25.77
CA GLY A 191 35.41 11.44 24.78
C GLY A 191 35.42 12.25 23.48
N SER A 192 34.42 12.02 22.63
CA SER A 192 34.33 12.71 21.33
C SER A 192 32.90 12.90 20.81
N ILE A 193 32.75 13.79 19.84
CA ILE A 193 31.45 14.16 19.24
C ILE A 193 31.50 14.08 17.71
N GLU A 194 30.46 13.50 17.11
CA GLU A 194 30.13 13.58 15.69
C GLU A 194 28.89 14.44 15.45
N VAL A 195 29.03 15.46 14.61
CA VAL A 195 28.00 16.49 14.35
C VAL A 195 27.55 16.44 12.89
N PHE A 196 26.24 16.57 12.67
CA PHE A 196 25.63 16.67 11.34
C PHE A 196 24.89 18.01 11.24
N THR A 197 25.14 18.81 10.19
CA THR A 197 24.57 20.16 10.05
C THR A 197 24.27 20.51 8.59
N ASN A 198 23.30 21.40 8.38
CA ASN A 198 23.03 22.05 7.10
C ASN A 198 23.93 23.27 6.83
N ALA A 199 24.83 23.61 7.76
CA ALA A 199 25.85 24.67 7.70
C ALA A 199 25.32 26.11 7.58
N THR A 200 24.02 26.36 7.65
CA THR A 200 23.46 27.72 7.62
C THR A 200 23.84 28.55 8.85
N LEU A 201 24.09 27.91 9.99
CA LEU A 201 24.40 28.53 11.28
C LEU A 201 25.89 28.44 11.68
N LEU A 202 26.80 28.06 10.77
CA LEU A 202 28.24 28.03 11.01
C LEU A 202 28.87 29.44 10.88
N ASP A 203 28.49 30.34 11.77
CA ASP A 203 29.18 31.62 11.95
C ASP A 203 30.57 31.44 12.61
N GLU A 204 31.35 32.52 12.72
CA GLU A 204 32.72 32.50 13.25
C GLU A 204 32.77 31.96 14.70
N GLU A 205 31.81 32.37 15.54
CA GLU A 205 31.75 31.93 16.94
C GLU A 205 31.38 30.45 17.07
N THR A 206 30.47 29.96 16.22
CA THR A 206 30.09 28.53 16.17
C THR A 206 31.25 27.69 15.65
N CYS A 207 31.96 28.17 14.64
CA CYS A 207 33.17 27.50 14.15
C CYS A 207 34.24 27.42 15.25
N GLU A 208 34.47 28.50 15.99
CA GLU A 208 35.42 28.51 17.11
C GLU A 208 35.00 27.52 18.20
N ALA A 209 33.71 27.46 18.55
CA ALA A 209 33.20 26.50 19.53
C ALA A 209 33.38 25.04 19.10
N ILE A 210 33.17 24.73 17.82
CA ILE A 210 33.43 23.39 17.25
C ILE A 210 34.92 23.03 17.36
N LEU A 211 35.80 23.97 17.02
CA LEU A 211 37.26 23.74 16.99
C LEU A 211 37.90 23.69 18.39
N ALA A 212 37.24 24.27 19.39
CA ALA A 212 37.72 24.29 20.77
C ALA A 212 37.21 23.10 21.61
N ALA A 213 36.21 22.36 21.12
CA ALA A 213 35.60 21.20 21.79
C ALA A 213 36.10 19.87 21.18
N PRO A 214 35.90 18.71 21.86
CA PRO A 214 36.33 17.39 21.35
C PRO A 214 35.43 16.86 20.22
N VAL A 215 35.25 17.63 19.16
CA VAL A 215 34.52 17.23 17.96
C VAL A 215 35.49 16.50 17.01
N GLU A 216 35.17 15.26 16.67
CA GLU A 216 35.99 14.42 15.78
C GLU A 216 35.51 14.48 14.33
N PHE A 217 34.21 14.67 14.12
CA PHE A 217 33.61 14.65 12.79
C PHE A 217 32.51 15.71 12.65
N VAL A 218 32.52 16.41 11.51
CA VAL A 218 31.46 17.31 11.08
C VAL A 218 31.01 16.91 9.68
N GLY A 219 29.80 16.37 9.59
CA GLY A 219 29.09 16.06 8.35
C GLY A 219 28.24 17.24 7.90
N ILE A 220 28.54 17.79 6.74
CA ILE A 220 27.83 18.94 6.16
C ILE A 220 26.95 18.45 5.00
N SER A 221 25.66 18.71 5.12
CA SER A 221 24.64 18.29 4.16
C SER A 221 24.66 19.15 2.88
N MET A 222 25.29 18.65 1.80
CA MET A 222 25.25 19.29 0.47
C MET A 222 25.24 18.26 -0.66
N ASP A 223 24.27 18.37 -1.56
CA ASP A 223 23.98 17.32 -2.55
C ASP A 223 24.52 17.63 -3.97
N THR A 224 24.84 18.89 -4.27
CA THR A 224 25.32 19.33 -5.59
C THR A 224 26.08 20.64 -5.50
N CYS A 225 27.04 20.85 -6.42
CA CYS A 225 27.74 22.13 -6.59
C CYS A 225 26.98 23.14 -7.46
N LYS A 226 25.79 22.80 -7.96
CA LYS A 226 24.95 23.68 -8.79
C LYS A 226 23.99 24.49 -7.92
N PRO A 227 24.11 25.83 -7.85
CA PRO A 227 23.32 26.65 -6.93
C PRO A 227 21.80 26.43 -7.03
N GLU A 228 21.25 26.51 -8.25
CA GLU A 228 19.81 26.37 -8.48
C GLU A 228 19.26 25.00 -8.04
N LEU A 229 20.02 23.93 -8.32
CA LEU A 229 19.62 22.57 -7.96
C LEU A 229 19.78 22.32 -6.45
N PHE A 230 20.82 22.87 -5.84
CA PHE A 230 20.99 22.85 -4.38
C PHE A 230 19.82 23.54 -3.69
N GLU A 231 19.45 24.74 -4.11
CA GLU A 231 18.36 25.53 -3.50
C GLU A 231 16.99 24.89 -3.77
N TYR A 232 16.82 24.23 -4.91
CA TYR A 232 15.65 23.41 -5.19
C TYR A 232 15.53 22.25 -4.20
N ILE A 233 16.61 21.51 -3.95
CA ILE A 233 16.64 20.36 -3.03
C ILE A 233 16.52 20.81 -1.57
N ARG A 234 17.32 21.80 -1.17
CA ARG A 234 17.47 22.33 0.19
C ARG A 234 16.69 23.63 0.34
N ARG A 235 15.36 23.56 0.22
CA ARG A 235 14.47 24.74 0.26
C ARG A 235 14.71 25.58 1.51
N GLY A 236 14.86 26.90 1.33
CA GLY A 236 15.13 27.84 2.43
C GLY A 236 16.62 27.99 2.78
N SER A 237 17.52 27.35 2.01
CA SER A 237 18.95 27.63 2.06
C SER A 237 19.42 28.34 0.79
N ILE A 238 20.56 29.02 0.86
CA ILE A 238 21.23 29.68 -0.26
C ILE A 238 22.60 29.00 -0.44
N PHE A 239 22.91 28.54 -1.66
CA PHE A 239 24.12 27.75 -1.90
C PHE A 239 25.40 28.48 -1.47
N GLU A 240 25.57 29.72 -1.92
CA GLU A 240 26.77 30.52 -1.63
C GLU A 240 26.98 30.75 -0.14
N GLN A 241 25.88 30.95 0.60
CA GLN A 241 25.93 31.13 2.05
C GLN A 241 26.40 29.85 2.75
N VAL A 242 25.78 28.71 2.43
CA VAL A 242 26.12 27.40 3.03
C VAL A 242 27.56 27.01 2.68
N HIS A 243 27.95 27.19 1.41
CA HIS A 243 29.31 26.92 0.94
C HIS A 243 30.35 27.80 1.65
N THR A 244 30.10 29.10 1.75
CA THR A 244 31.00 30.04 2.46
C THR A 244 31.14 29.67 3.94
N ASN A 245 30.05 29.28 4.59
CA ASN A 245 30.02 28.86 5.98
C ASN A 245 30.80 27.55 6.20
N ALA A 246 30.62 26.55 5.34
CA ALA A 246 31.39 25.30 5.37
C ALA A 246 32.88 25.56 5.17
N LYS A 247 33.24 26.43 4.22
CA LYS A 247 34.62 26.80 3.91
C LYS A 247 35.27 27.57 5.05
N ARG A 248 34.52 28.41 5.77
CA ARG A 248 34.99 29.11 6.98
C ARG A 248 35.51 28.11 8.02
N LEU A 249 34.71 27.10 8.38
CA LEU A 249 35.12 26.08 9.34
C LEU A 249 36.39 25.35 8.88
N LEU A 250 36.47 24.98 7.61
CA LEU A 250 37.63 24.31 7.02
C LEU A 250 38.90 25.18 7.09
N GLN A 251 38.80 26.46 6.73
CA GLN A 251 39.91 27.41 6.76
C GLN A 251 40.37 27.70 8.19
N MET A 252 39.45 27.90 9.13
CA MET A 252 39.77 28.13 10.54
C MET A 252 40.45 26.91 11.17
N ARG A 253 39.98 25.69 10.87
CA ARG A 253 40.65 24.46 11.32
C ARG A 253 42.08 24.38 10.80
N ASN A 254 42.26 24.63 9.50
CA ASN A 254 43.57 24.54 8.85
C ASN A 254 44.53 25.64 9.32
N SER A 255 44.06 26.87 9.54
CA SER A 255 44.90 27.98 10.02
C SER A 255 45.40 27.78 11.45
N LYS A 256 44.64 27.06 12.27
CA LYS A 256 45.04 26.60 13.61
C LYS A 256 45.93 25.35 13.58
N GLY A 257 46.21 24.77 12.41
CA GLY A 257 47.01 23.56 12.26
C GLY A 257 46.35 22.30 12.82
N LEU A 258 45.02 22.30 12.96
CA LEU A 258 44.26 21.19 13.53
C LEU A 258 43.94 20.13 12.45
N SER A 259 44.08 18.86 12.81
CA SER A 259 43.66 17.71 11.97
C SER A 259 42.25 17.22 12.28
N SER A 260 41.65 17.67 13.39
CA SER A 260 40.28 17.37 13.84
C SER A 260 39.49 18.68 14.03
N PRO A 261 38.17 18.71 13.77
CA PRO A 261 37.35 17.63 13.23
C PRO A 261 37.64 17.35 11.76
N ARG A 262 37.36 16.11 11.36
CA ARG A 262 37.22 15.77 9.94
C ARG A 262 35.95 16.41 9.41
N ILE A 263 36.07 17.20 8.34
CA ILE A 263 34.96 17.94 7.75
C ILE A 263 34.62 17.28 6.42
N ARG A 264 33.40 16.75 6.33
CA ARG A 264 32.97 15.95 5.18
C ARG A 264 31.65 16.45 4.62
N ILE A 265 31.58 16.57 3.31
CA ILE A 265 30.33 16.79 2.59
C ILE A 265 29.56 15.47 2.50
N LEU A 266 28.32 15.49 2.97
CA LEU A 266 27.37 14.39 2.89
C LEU A 266 26.44 14.66 1.71
N CYS A 267 26.64 13.91 0.63
CA CYS A 267 25.89 14.03 -0.61
C CYS A 267 24.90 12.88 -0.74
N ALA A 268 23.61 13.21 -0.77
CA ALA A 268 22.59 12.27 -1.23
C ALA A 268 22.56 12.31 -2.76
N VAL A 269 22.88 11.19 -3.40
CA VAL A 269 22.82 11.10 -4.85
C VAL A 269 21.37 10.89 -5.25
N LEU A 270 20.84 11.84 -6.02
CA LEU A 270 19.46 11.89 -6.52
C LEU A 270 19.45 11.67 -8.03
N LYS A 271 18.29 11.31 -8.58
CA LYS A 271 18.08 11.21 -10.02
C LYS A 271 18.50 12.51 -10.74
N SER A 272 18.05 13.66 -10.24
CA SER A 272 18.38 14.97 -10.81
C SER A 272 19.84 15.40 -10.66
N THR A 273 20.60 14.82 -9.72
CA THR A 273 22.01 15.14 -9.50
C THR A 273 22.97 14.11 -10.13
N ALA A 274 22.46 12.96 -10.58
CA ALA A 274 23.25 11.82 -11.05
C ALA A 274 24.18 12.13 -12.24
N ASP A 275 23.73 12.94 -13.20
CA ASP A 275 24.52 13.26 -14.41
C ASP A 275 25.70 14.19 -14.14
N HIS A 276 25.72 14.84 -12.96
CA HIS A 276 26.74 15.81 -12.57
C HIS A 276 27.43 15.42 -11.26
N LEU A 277 27.42 14.12 -10.93
CA LEU A 277 28.06 13.64 -9.71
C LEU A 277 29.56 13.87 -9.75
N GLU A 278 30.24 13.53 -10.85
CA GLU A 278 31.68 13.74 -11.02
C GLU A 278 32.09 15.21 -10.87
N GLU A 279 31.32 16.13 -11.48
CA GLU A 279 31.49 17.59 -11.33
C GLU A 279 31.35 18.03 -9.87
N THR A 280 30.33 17.53 -9.17
CA THR A 280 30.06 17.83 -7.76
C THR A 280 31.19 17.33 -6.85
N VAL A 281 31.67 16.11 -7.08
CA VAL A 281 32.76 15.54 -6.28
C VAL A 281 34.07 16.28 -6.51
N ASP A 282 34.41 16.55 -7.78
CA ASP A 282 35.60 17.30 -8.15
C ASP A 282 35.62 18.69 -7.49
N TYR A 283 34.48 19.38 -7.52
CA TYR A 283 34.33 20.70 -6.91
C TYR A 283 34.70 20.68 -5.42
N TYR A 284 34.00 19.87 -4.61
CA TYR A 284 34.21 19.88 -3.15
C TYR A 284 35.58 19.35 -2.73
N LEU A 285 36.12 18.34 -3.42
CA LEU A 285 37.43 17.81 -3.07
C LEU A 285 38.57 18.75 -3.47
N SER A 286 38.41 19.53 -4.55
CA SER A 286 39.36 20.58 -4.95
C SER A 286 39.41 21.72 -3.93
N GLU A 287 38.29 21.99 -3.28
CA GLU A 287 38.16 22.97 -2.19
C GLU A 287 38.72 22.46 -0.84
N GLY A 288 39.17 21.21 -0.78
CA GLY A 288 39.85 20.64 0.38
C GLY A 288 38.96 19.87 1.36
N PHE A 289 37.69 19.62 1.00
CA PHE A 289 36.80 18.77 1.79
C PHE A 289 37.11 17.27 1.58
N GLU A 290 36.50 16.43 2.42
CA GLU A 290 36.21 15.02 2.13
C GLU A 290 34.75 14.86 1.69
N MET A 291 34.38 13.73 1.09
CA MET A 291 32.99 13.52 0.66
C MET A 291 32.48 12.11 0.93
N SER A 292 31.20 11.98 1.29
CA SER A 292 30.49 10.70 1.38
C SER A 292 29.29 10.70 0.45
N LEU A 293 29.16 9.62 -0.32
CA LEU A 293 28.05 9.38 -1.24
C LEU A 293 27.06 8.41 -0.58
N ASN A 294 25.81 8.83 -0.50
CA ASN A 294 24.73 8.04 0.09
C ASN A 294 23.52 7.98 -0.84
N ILE A 295 22.75 6.90 -0.74
CA ILE A 295 21.41 6.78 -1.34
C ILE A 295 20.38 7.19 -0.31
N LEU A 296 19.29 7.76 -0.81
CA LEU A 296 18.14 8.12 -0.02
C LEU A 296 17.40 6.86 0.45
N PHE A 297 17.40 6.58 1.75
CA PHE A 297 16.73 5.41 2.32
C PHE A 297 15.21 5.59 2.34
N ARG A 298 14.46 4.62 1.80
CA ARG A 298 12.98 4.59 1.77
C ARG A 298 12.28 4.59 3.14
N ALA A 299 13.01 4.53 4.25
CA ALA A 299 12.42 4.17 5.53
C ALA A 299 11.72 5.32 6.26
N ASN A 300 12.00 6.60 5.99
CA ASN A 300 11.51 7.71 6.82
C ASN A 300 11.58 9.07 6.08
N PHE A 301 11.06 9.26 4.86
CA PHE A 301 11.13 10.57 4.17
C PHE A 301 9.92 10.79 3.25
N SER A 302 9.62 12.05 2.86
CA SER A 302 8.49 12.42 1.97
C SER A 302 8.37 11.42 0.79
N PRO A 303 7.32 10.56 0.75
CA PRO A 303 7.26 9.45 -0.19
C PRO A 303 7.39 9.90 -1.64
N ASP A 304 6.73 11.01 -1.99
CA ASP A 304 6.59 11.47 -3.38
C ASP A 304 7.87 12.08 -3.96
N PHE A 305 8.59 12.90 -3.19
CA PHE A 305 9.87 13.44 -3.67
C PHE A 305 10.95 12.35 -3.72
N CYS A 306 11.01 11.52 -2.67
CA CYS A 306 11.99 10.45 -2.56
C CYS A 306 11.79 9.36 -3.62
N GLU A 307 10.54 9.10 -4.01
CA GLU A 307 10.21 8.17 -5.09
C GLU A 307 10.56 8.72 -6.48
N ARG A 308 10.28 10.01 -6.74
CA ARG A 308 10.60 10.67 -8.02
C ARG A 308 12.10 10.82 -8.24
N GLU A 309 12.82 11.22 -7.19
CA GLU A 309 14.26 11.49 -7.22
C GLU A 309 15.11 10.27 -6.88
N SER A 310 14.50 9.09 -6.73
CA SER A 310 15.23 7.85 -6.47
C SER A 310 16.17 7.49 -7.62
N VAL A 311 17.40 7.11 -7.30
CA VAL A 311 18.36 6.53 -8.24
C VAL A 311 17.79 5.26 -8.91
N ASP A 312 16.88 4.53 -8.25
CA ASP A 312 16.18 3.37 -8.84
C ASP A 312 15.29 3.75 -10.05
N ARG A 313 14.95 5.04 -10.23
CA ARG A 313 14.18 5.54 -11.37
C ARG A 313 15.05 5.86 -12.60
N LEU A 314 16.38 5.92 -12.47
CA LEU A 314 17.28 6.05 -13.62
C LEU A 314 17.13 4.85 -14.58
N SER A 315 17.22 5.09 -15.87
CA SER A 315 17.37 4.04 -16.90
C SER A 315 18.66 3.25 -16.69
N LEU A 316 18.78 2.10 -17.34
CA LEU A 316 19.98 1.28 -17.20
C LEU A 316 21.21 2.01 -17.73
N ASP A 317 21.09 2.73 -18.85
CA ASP A 317 22.17 3.51 -19.45
C ASP A 317 22.61 4.66 -18.53
N GLU A 318 21.66 5.36 -17.91
CA GLU A 318 21.95 6.40 -16.91
C GLU A 318 22.63 5.82 -15.66
N MET A 319 22.21 4.63 -15.19
CA MET A 319 22.88 3.94 -14.09
C MET A 319 24.29 3.46 -14.46
N GLU A 320 24.50 2.99 -15.68
CA GLU A 320 25.83 2.61 -16.19
C GLU A 320 26.74 3.83 -16.35
N ASN A 321 26.20 4.97 -16.79
CA ASN A 321 26.91 6.24 -16.80
C ASN A 321 27.30 6.67 -15.38
N LEU A 322 26.36 6.62 -14.43
CA LEU A 322 26.60 6.93 -13.02
C LEU A 322 27.63 5.99 -12.39
N TRP A 323 27.60 4.70 -12.74
CA TRP A 323 28.61 3.72 -12.34
C TRP A 323 30.00 4.07 -12.90
N GLY A 324 30.06 4.48 -14.17
CA GLY A 324 31.28 4.95 -14.81
C GLY A 324 31.87 6.20 -14.14
N GLN A 325 31.02 7.19 -13.83
CA GLN A 325 31.41 8.38 -13.04
C GLN A 325 32.01 7.95 -11.69
N LEU A 326 31.33 7.04 -10.97
CA LEU A 326 31.79 6.57 -9.66
C LEU A 326 33.18 5.92 -9.71
N LEU A 327 33.46 5.10 -10.72
CA LEU A 327 34.78 4.47 -10.89
C LEU A 327 35.87 5.51 -11.16
N ARG A 328 35.60 6.52 -11.99
CA ARG A 328 36.56 7.62 -12.25
C ARG A 328 36.81 8.46 -11.02
N ILE A 329 35.77 8.73 -10.23
CA ILE A 329 35.88 9.43 -8.96
C ILE A 329 36.78 8.66 -7.98
N GLU A 330 36.54 7.36 -7.80
CA GLU A 330 37.34 6.51 -6.91
C GLU A 330 38.80 6.40 -7.38
N GLU A 331 39.03 6.31 -8.69
CA GLU A 331 40.37 6.30 -9.28
C GLU A 331 41.12 7.62 -9.04
N LYS A 332 40.44 8.76 -9.20
CA LYS A 332 41.03 10.09 -9.08
C LYS A 332 41.29 10.52 -7.64
N TRP A 333 40.35 10.23 -6.73
CA TRP A 333 40.35 10.79 -5.38
C TRP A 333 40.59 9.77 -4.25
N GLY A 334 40.51 8.47 -4.55
CA GLY A 334 40.80 7.40 -3.60
C GLY A 334 40.00 7.52 -2.29
N ASP A 335 40.69 7.36 -1.17
CA ASP A 335 40.10 7.33 0.18
C ASP A 335 39.49 8.66 0.65
N ARG A 336 39.57 9.73 -0.16
CA ARG A 336 38.90 11.02 0.11
C ARG A 336 37.40 10.98 -0.21
N VAL A 337 36.93 9.93 -0.90
CA VAL A 337 35.51 9.70 -1.24
C VAL A 337 35.02 8.39 -0.63
N TYR A 338 34.00 8.48 0.22
CA TYR A 338 33.36 7.33 0.86
C TYR A 338 32.13 6.88 0.07
N SER A 339 32.31 5.90 -0.80
CA SER A 339 31.30 5.43 -1.78
C SER A 339 30.85 3.97 -1.61
N ALA A 340 31.50 3.16 -0.76
CA ALA A 340 31.30 1.71 -0.75
C ALA A 340 29.83 1.28 -0.56
N SER A 341 29.10 1.96 0.34
CA SER A 341 27.66 1.73 0.56
C SER A 341 26.84 2.08 -0.68
N PHE A 342 27.06 3.26 -1.26
CA PHE A 342 26.42 3.72 -2.49
C PHE A 342 26.70 2.77 -3.67
N LYS A 343 27.95 2.36 -3.85
CA LYS A 343 28.39 1.42 -4.88
C LYS A 343 27.69 0.06 -4.76
N GLY A 344 27.59 -0.49 -3.55
CA GLY A 344 26.87 -1.75 -3.31
C GLY A 344 25.39 -1.64 -3.69
N GLN A 345 24.76 -0.54 -3.33
CA GLN A 345 23.34 -0.31 -3.60
C GLN A 345 23.05 -0.01 -5.07
N LEU A 346 23.86 0.82 -5.75
CA LEU A 346 23.75 1.08 -7.18
C LEU A 346 23.94 -0.21 -8.00
N LYS A 347 24.89 -1.07 -7.62
CA LYS A 347 25.07 -2.39 -8.23
C LYS A 347 23.82 -3.26 -8.09
N ASN A 348 23.19 -3.25 -6.91
CA ASN A 348 21.94 -3.98 -6.68
C ASN A 348 20.78 -3.41 -7.50
N ALA A 349 20.66 -2.08 -7.59
CA ALA A 349 19.66 -1.39 -8.42
C ALA A 349 19.83 -1.74 -9.92
N MET A 350 21.06 -1.70 -10.43
CA MET A 350 21.39 -2.13 -11.79
C MET A 350 21.07 -3.60 -12.02
N ASN A 351 21.35 -4.49 -11.06
CA ASN A 351 21.01 -5.90 -11.17
C ASN A 351 19.49 -6.12 -11.20
N ARG A 352 18.71 -5.37 -10.40
CA ARG A 352 17.23 -5.37 -10.45
C ARG A 352 16.69 -4.85 -11.77
N LYS A 353 17.31 -3.81 -12.35
CA LYS A 353 16.92 -3.27 -13.66
C LYS A 353 17.33 -4.18 -14.81
N LYS A 354 18.52 -4.78 -14.77
CA LYS A 354 18.95 -5.81 -15.74
C LYS A 354 18.01 -7.03 -15.70
N SER A 355 17.44 -7.37 -14.54
CA SER A 355 16.40 -8.42 -14.45
C SER A 355 15.00 -7.93 -14.82
N HIS A 356 14.66 -6.63 -14.69
CA HIS A 356 13.39 -6.05 -15.15
C HIS A 356 13.34 -5.75 -16.66
N PHE A 357 14.39 -5.17 -17.24
CA PHE A 357 14.55 -4.98 -18.69
C PHE A 357 14.56 -6.33 -19.43
N SER A 358 14.95 -7.40 -18.73
CA SER A 358 14.83 -8.75 -19.24
C SER A 358 13.36 -9.13 -19.51
N ALA A 359 12.36 -8.67 -18.74
CA ALA A 359 10.97 -9.10 -19.00
C ALA A 359 10.38 -8.57 -20.33
N GLN A 360 10.77 -7.38 -20.80
CA GLN A 360 10.33 -6.86 -22.11
C GLN A 360 11.28 -7.23 -23.26
N GLN A 361 12.59 -7.36 -23.01
CA GLN A 361 13.55 -7.80 -24.05
C GLN A 361 13.62 -9.32 -24.23
N ILE A 362 13.31 -10.14 -23.22
CA ILE A 362 13.18 -11.61 -23.36
C ILE A 362 12.00 -11.95 -24.28
N LEU A 363 10.94 -11.15 -24.25
CA LEU A 363 9.75 -11.37 -25.07
C LEU A 363 9.87 -10.74 -26.48
N GLY A 364 10.79 -9.79 -26.69
CA GLY A 364 11.00 -9.08 -27.97
C GLY A 364 12.35 -9.32 -28.67
N GLY A 365 13.29 -10.04 -28.06
CA GLY A 365 14.63 -10.28 -28.58
C GLY A 365 14.80 -11.70 -29.11
N GLY A 366 14.60 -11.90 -30.41
CA GLY A 366 14.95 -13.14 -31.09
C GLY A 366 16.44 -13.47 -30.89
N GLY A 367 16.74 -14.38 -29.97
CA GLY A 367 18.14 -14.60 -29.60
C GLY A 367 18.51 -15.86 -28.83
N TYR A 368 17.59 -16.74 -28.40
CA TYR A 368 18.00 -18.00 -27.76
C TYR A 368 17.05 -19.17 -28.07
N ALA A 369 17.27 -19.80 -29.22
CA ALA A 369 17.15 -21.25 -29.46
C ALA A 369 17.35 -21.52 -30.96
N LYS A 370 18.47 -22.15 -31.33
CA LYS A 370 18.61 -22.76 -32.66
C LYS A 370 17.55 -23.86 -32.80
N ARG A 371 16.58 -23.62 -33.69
CA ARG A 371 15.56 -24.60 -34.11
C ARG A 371 16.22 -25.89 -34.59
N LYS A 372 15.88 -27.03 -33.98
CA LYS A 372 15.81 -28.31 -34.71
C LYS A 372 14.34 -28.65 -34.95
N LYS A 373 13.78 -28.12 -36.04
CA LYS A 373 12.54 -28.67 -36.62
C LYS A 373 12.89 -30.03 -37.22
N GLY A 374 12.35 -31.11 -36.65
CA GLY A 374 12.50 -32.45 -37.24
C GLY A 374 12.37 -33.67 -36.31
N VAL A 375 12.17 -33.51 -35.00
CA VAL A 375 12.29 -34.64 -34.03
C VAL A 375 10.93 -35.18 -33.53
N ASN A 376 9.80 -34.62 -33.98
CA ASN A 376 8.54 -34.69 -33.22
C ASN A 376 7.87 -36.07 -33.17
N GLU A 377 7.88 -36.86 -34.25
CA GLU A 377 7.17 -38.16 -34.24
C GLU A 377 7.94 -39.28 -33.52
N ALA A 378 9.27 -39.26 -33.57
CA ALA A 378 10.09 -40.28 -32.92
C ALA A 378 10.01 -40.17 -31.38
N LEU A 379 10.12 -38.95 -30.84
CA LEU A 379 9.97 -38.69 -29.40
C LEU A 379 8.56 -39.01 -28.92
N LYS A 380 7.53 -38.60 -29.68
CA LYS A 380 6.14 -38.92 -29.37
C LYS A 380 5.88 -40.43 -29.33
N LYS A 381 6.52 -41.19 -30.23
CA LYS A 381 6.42 -42.66 -30.26
C LYS A 381 7.13 -43.32 -29.07
N ASP A 382 8.24 -42.75 -28.61
CA ASP A 382 9.02 -43.30 -27.49
C ASP A 382 8.40 -42.98 -26.12
N VAL A 383 7.89 -41.75 -25.94
CA VAL A 383 7.23 -41.31 -24.70
C VAL A 383 5.82 -41.87 -24.56
N GLY A 384 5.08 -42.01 -25.67
CA GLY A 384 3.69 -42.44 -25.67
C GLY A 384 2.71 -41.29 -25.41
N LYS A 385 1.55 -41.62 -24.84
CA LYS A 385 0.44 -40.67 -24.64
C LYS A 385 0.66 -39.83 -23.38
N VAL A 386 0.80 -38.52 -23.55
CA VAL A 386 1.00 -37.57 -22.44
C VAL A 386 -0.28 -36.75 -22.26
N LYS A 387 -0.73 -36.59 -21.01
CA LYS A 387 -1.84 -35.69 -20.66
C LYS A 387 -1.46 -34.83 -19.47
N ILE A 388 -1.42 -33.51 -19.68
CA ILE A 388 -1.22 -32.52 -18.62
C ILE A 388 -2.52 -31.74 -18.47
N PHE A 389 -3.17 -31.89 -17.32
CA PHE A 389 -4.43 -31.22 -17.00
C PHE A 389 -4.17 -29.82 -16.47
N VAL A 390 -4.86 -28.83 -17.01
CA VAL A 390 -4.79 -27.44 -16.55
C VAL A 390 -6.12 -27.09 -15.88
N SER A 391 -6.10 -26.89 -14.56
CA SER A 391 -7.33 -26.73 -13.75
C SER A 391 -7.88 -25.30 -13.77
N TYR A 392 -9.11 -25.12 -14.25
CA TYR A 392 -9.85 -23.85 -14.34
C TYR A 392 -11.13 -23.87 -13.47
N HIS A 393 -11.41 -22.77 -12.77
CA HIS A 393 -12.66 -22.57 -12.01
C HIS A 393 -13.40 -21.26 -12.41
N LYS A 394 -12.81 -20.46 -13.29
CA LYS A 394 -13.38 -19.24 -13.87
C LYS A 394 -13.01 -19.16 -15.35
N ASP A 395 -13.75 -18.36 -16.12
CA ASP A 395 -13.40 -18.12 -17.52
C ASP A 395 -12.08 -17.33 -17.62
N GLY A 396 -11.29 -17.64 -18.65
CA GLY A 396 -9.95 -17.09 -18.83
C GLY A 396 -9.29 -17.63 -20.09
N GLU A 397 -8.09 -17.15 -20.42
CA GLU A 397 -7.37 -17.65 -21.60
C GLU A 397 -7.01 -19.15 -21.42
N ILE A 398 -7.46 -19.98 -22.38
CA ILE A 398 -7.40 -21.44 -22.27
C ILE A 398 -6.11 -21.96 -22.91
N LEU A 399 -5.38 -22.80 -22.18
CA LEU A 399 -4.25 -23.57 -22.71
C LEU A 399 -4.73 -24.95 -23.13
N GLU A 400 -4.82 -25.17 -24.44
CA GLU A 400 -5.26 -26.41 -25.04
C GLU A 400 -4.31 -26.86 -26.16
N SER A 401 -3.95 -28.14 -26.15
CA SER A 401 -3.16 -28.81 -27.19
C SER A 401 -3.42 -30.32 -27.16
N GLU A 402 -2.63 -31.12 -27.89
CA GLU A 402 -2.75 -32.58 -27.78
C GLU A 402 -2.39 -33.07 -26.36
N ILE A 403 -1.40 -32.43 -25.74
CA ILE A 403 -0.90 -32.73 -24.40
C ILE A 403 -1.67 -31.96 -23.32
N LEU A 404 -1.86 -30.66 -23.50
CA LEU A 404 -2.49 -29.76 -22.54
C LEU A 404 -4.02 -29.90 -22.62
N THR A 405 -4.63 -30.41 -21.55
CA THR A 405 -6.07 -30.66 -21.47
C THR A 405 -6.69 -29.73 -20.43
N PRO A 406 -7.42 -28.67 -20.85
CA PRO A 406 -8.10 -27.79 -19.91
C PRO A 406 -9.25 -28.53 -19.23
N ILE A 407 -9.34 -28.42 -17.90
CA ILE A 407 -10.39 -29.08 -17.11
C ILE A 407 -11.07 -28.09 -16.17
N HIS A 408 -12.40 -28.05 -16.21
CA HIS A 408 -13.23 -27.28 -15.30
C HIS A 408 -13.39 -28.05 -13.99
N VAL A 409 -12.77 -27.54 -12.93
CA VAL A 409 -12.82 -28.12 -11.58
C VAL A 409 -14.01 -27.59 -10.79
N GLY A 410 -14.61 -28.43 -9.95
CA GLY A 410 -15.82 -28.11 -9.22
C GLY A 410 -17.02 -27.86 -10.13
N ALA A 411 -17.04 -28.45 -11.32
CA ALA A 411 -18.10 -28.25 -12.30
C ALA A 411 -19.49 -28.63 -11.77
N ALA A 412 -19.57 -29.56 -10.80
CA ALA A 412 -20.80 -29.93 -10.11
C ALA A 412 -21.36 -28.84 -9.17
N LEU A 413 -20.51 -27.93 -8.68
CA LEU A 413 -20.88 -26.82 -7.79
C LEU A 413 -20.93 -25.47 -8.52
N SER A 414 -20.30 -25.38 -9.69
CA SER A 414 -20.16 -24.14 -10.45
C SER A 414 -21.49 -23.66 -11.03
N LYS A 415 -21.72 -22.34 -10.95
CA LYS A 415 -22.85 -21.66 -11.61
C LYS A 415 -22.55 -21.31 -13.07
N VAL A 416 -21.30 -21.48 -13.51
CA VAL A 416 -20.83 -21.12 -14.85
C VAL A 416 -20.44 -22.40 -15.58
N SER A 417 -20.87 -22.54 -16.84
CA SER A 417 -20.45 -23.66 -17.68
C SER A 417 -19.30 -23.22 -18.59
N LEU A 418 -18.11 -23.76 -18.35
CA LEU A 418 -16.94 -23.52 -19.19
C LEU A 418 -16.89 -24.56 -20.34
N PRO A 419 -16.57 -24.17 -21.59
CA PRO A 419 -16.56 -25.05 -22.75
C PRO A 419 -15.26 -25.90 -22.81
N MET A 420 -15.05 -26.76 -21.82
CA MET A 420 -13.86 -27.61 -21.68
C MET A 420 -14.22 -28.93 -20.98
N GLN A 421 -13.25 -29.85 -20.82
CA GLN A 421 -13.45 -31.09 -20.07
C GLN A 421 -13.95 -30.76 -18.66
N ARG A 422 -14.94 -31.51 -18.14
CA ARG A 422 -15.46 -31.30 -16.80
C ARG A 422 -14.99 -32.40 -15.85
N ASP A 423 -14.76 -32.04 -14.61
CA ASP A 423 -14.38 -32.97 -13.55
C ASP A 423 -15.58 -33.71 -12.93
N ASP A 424 -16.82 -33.41 -13.31
CA ASP A 424 -18.05 -34.03 -12.81
C ASP A 424 -18.60 -35.17 -13.68
N GLU A 425 -17.83 -35.58 -14.69
CA GLU A 425 -18.15 -36.70 -15.58
C GLU A 425 -17.51 -38.01 -15.08
N GLY A 426 -18.13 -39.17 -15.34
CA GLY A 426 -17.56 -40.47 -14.93
C GLY A 426 -17.43 -40.65 -13.41
N ASP A 427 -16.42 -41.39 -12.96
CA ASP A 427 -16.10 -41.54 -11.52
C ASP A 427 -15.35 -40.29 -11.04
N ASN A 428 -15.95 -39.55 -10.10
CA ASN A 428 -15.47 -38.24 -9.71
C ASN A 428 -15.78 -37.82 -8.27
N ILE A 429 -15.11 -36.76 -7.83
CA ILE A 429 -15.33 -36.07 -6.55
C ILE A 429 -15.58 -34.56 -6.75
N SER A 430 -16.11 -34.14 -7.90
CA SER A 430 -16.31 -32.71 -8.22
C SER A 430 -17.15 -31.96 -7.18
N LYS A 431 -18.11 -32.64 -6.55
CA LYS A 431 -18.93 -32.11 -5.45
C LYS A 431 -18.15 -31.78 -4.17
N LYS A 432 -16.90 -32.22 -4.06
CA LYS A 432 -16.00 -31.96 -2.92
C LYS A 432 -14.95 -30.88 -3.25
N ASN A 433 -15.12 -30.11 -4.33
CA ASN A 433 -14.14 -29.11 -4.77
C ASN A 433 -13.91 -27.98 -3.76
N ASP A 434 -14.90 -27.68 -2.93
CA ASP A 434 -14.79 -26.78 -1.77
C ASP A 434 -13.67 -27.19 -0.80
N LYS A 435 -13.44 -28.50 -0.64
CA LYS A 435 -12.40 -29.05 0.24
C LYS A 435 -11.14 -29.49 -0.49
N TYR A 436 -11.29 -30.06 -1.70
CA TYR A 436 -10.22 -30.71 -2.45
C TYR A 436 -9.60 -29.82 -3.54
N CYS A 437 -10.24 -28.70 -3.88
CA CYS A 437 -9.79 -27.76 -4.92
C CYS A 437 -9.34 -28.50 -6.19
N GLU A 438 -8.17 -28.17 -6.77
CA GLU A 438 -7.66 -28.76 -8.01
C GLU A 438 -7.42 -30.28 -7.96
N LEU A 439 -7.46 -30.93 -6.79
CA LEU A 439 -7.34 -32.40 -6.68
C LEU A 439 -8.55 -33.13 -7.28
N THR A 440 -9.68 -32.46 -7.46
CA THR A 440 -10.83 -33.03 -8.17
C THR A 440 -10.47 -33.41 -9.61
N ALA A 441 -9.67 -32.59 -10.30
CA ALA A 441 -9.08 -32.93 -11.60
C ALA A 441 -8.12 -34.12 -11.51
N GLN A 442 -7.29 -34.19 -10.46
CA GLN A 442 -6.38 -35.31 -10.25
C GLN A 442 -7.12 -36.63 -10.06
N TYR A 443 -8.15 -36.64 -9.21
CA TYR A 443 -8.99 -37.81 -8.98
C TYR A 443 -9.71 -38.22 -10.27
N TRP A 444 -10.29 -37.26 -10.99
CA TRP A 444 -10.97 -37.52 -12.24
C TRP A 444 -10.04 -38.14 -13.29
N ALA A 445 -8.83 -37.58 -13.47
CA ALA A 445 -7.84 -38.13 -14.37
C ALA A 445 -7.38 -39.54 -13.96
N TRP A 446 -7.25 -39.79 -12.65
CA TRP A 446 -6.88 -41.10 -12.11
C TRP A 446 -7.89 -42.20 -12.45
N LYS A 447 -9.19 -41.87 -12.41
CA LYS A 447 -10.27 -42.84 -12.65
C LYS A 447 -10.68 -42.97 -14.11
N ASN A 448 -10.58 -41.89 -14.89
CA ASN A 448 -11.23 -41.82 -16.20
C ASN A 448 -10.25 -41.76 -17.38
N VAL A 449 -8.96 -41.48 -17.15
CA VAL A 449 -7.99 -41.28 -18.25
C VAL A 449 -6.93 -42.37 -18.26
N ASP A 450 -6.65 -42.88 -19.46
CA ASP A 450 -5.51 -43.75 -19.73
C ASP A 450 -4.42 -42.99 -20.51
N ALA A 451 -3.27 -42.76 -19.88
CA ALA A 451 -2.09 -42.09 -20.43
C ALA A 451 -0.80 -42.77 -19.91
N ASP A 452 0.32 -42.52 -20.57
CA ASP A 452 1.66 -42.99 -20.16
C ASP A 452 2.33 -41.99 -19.22
N TYR A 453 2.04 -40.69 -19.38
CA TYR A 453 2.39 -39.62 -18.46
C TYR A 453 1.16 -38.80 -18.09
N TYR A 454 1.06 -38.49 -16.80
CA TYR A 454 0.01 -37.64 -16.22
C TYR A 454 0.67 -36.41 -15.62
N GLY A 455 0.14 -35.23 -15.90
CA GLY A 455 0.60 -34.01 -15.26
C GLY A 455 -0.52 -33.06 -14.88
N PHE A 456 -0.20 -32.13 -14.00
CA PHE A 456 -1.14 -31.13 -13.48
C PHE A 456 -0.48 -29.76 -13.41
N MET A 457 -1.20 -28.76 -13.91
CA MET A 457 -0.89 -27.34 -13.83
C MET A 457 -2.14 -26.57 -13.39
N HIS A 458 -1.97 -25.36 -12.87
CA HIS A 458 -3.10 -24.51 -12.48
C HIS A 458 -3.33 -23.48 -13.58
N TYR A 459 -4.55 -22.94 -13.72
CA TYR A 459 -4.86 -21.91 -14.74
C TYR A 459 -3.95 -20.67 -14.76
N ARG A 460 -3.31 -20.34 -13.62
CA ARG A 460 -2.32 -19.23 -13.50
C ARG A 460 -0.90 -19.70 -13.16
N ARG A 461 -0.74 -21.01 -12.99
CA ARG A 461 0.38 -21.88 -12.55
C ARG A 461 1.03 -22.73 -13.64
N HIS A 462 2.05 -22.31 -14.40
CA HIS A 462 2.56 -23.15 -15.50
C HIS A 462 4.04 -23.49 -15.38
N PHE A 463 4.41 -24.73 -15.73
CA PHE A 463 5.80 -25.15 -15.90
C PHE A 463 6.45 -24.42 -17.07
N ALA A 464 7.68 -23.93 -16.86
CA ALA A 464 8.54 -23.47 -17.93
C ALA A 464 9.38 -24.64 -18.46
N PHE A 465 9.00 -25.20 -19.60
CA PHE A 465 9.71 -26.27 -20.31
C PHE A 465 10.94 -25.74 -21.07
N ARG A 466 11.06 -24.42 -21.20
CA ARG A 466 12.30 -23.73 -21.57
C ARG A 466 12.96 -23.07 -20.36
N GLU A 467 14.26 -22.88 -20.46
CA GLU A 467 14.99 -22.10 -19.47
C GLU A 467 14.55 -20.63 -19.55
N ILE A 468 14.06 -20.13 -18.42
CA ILE A 468 13.69 -18.72 -18.24
C ILE A 468 14.63 -18.09 -17.19
N PRO A 469 14.91 -16.78 -17.26
CA PRO A 469 15.77 -16.11 -16.29
C PRO A 469 15.24 -16.17 -14.86
N ASN A 470 16.15 -16.03 -13.88
CA ASN A 470 15.79 -15.96 -12.46
C ASN A 470 15.14 -14.59 -12.15
N THR A 471 13.85 -14.46 -12.44
CA THR A 471 13.01 -13.39 -11.89
C THR A 471 12.36 -13.93 -10.62
N VAL A 472 12.92 -13.57 -9.47
CA VAL A 472 12.48 -14.09 -8.17
C VAL A 472 11.28 -13.28 -7.68
N GLY A 473 10.09 -13.87 -7.74
CA GLY A 473 8.98 -13.51 -6.85
C GLY A 473 9.08 -14.27 -5.52
N LEU A 474 8.37 -13.82 -4.48
CA LEU A 474 8.19 -14.63 -3.25
C LEU A 474 7.63 -16.01 -3.64
N GLY A 475 8.26 -17.09 -3.14
CA GLY A 475 7.80 -18.47 -3.34
C GLY A 475 8.28 -19.20 -4.59
N GLY A 476 9.37 -18.77 -5.22
CA GLY A 476 10.06 -19.56 -6.25
C GLY A 476 9.38 -19.53 -7.64
N VAL A 477 8.47 -18.58 -7.87
CA VAL A 477 7.78 -18.39 -9.14
C VAL A 477 8.30 -17.18 -9.92
N THR A 478 8.27 -17.28 -11.24
CA THR A 478 8.50 -16.17 -12.18
C THR A 478 7.17 -15.52 -12.53
N VAL A 479 6.96 -14.28 -12.08
CA VAL A 479 5.71 -13.56 -12.32
C VAL A 479 5.69 -12.94 -13.71
N LEU A 480 4.66 -13.24 -14.51
CA LEU A 480 4.48 -12.78 -15.89
C LEU A 480 3.08 -12.16 -16.07
N PRO A 481 2.91 -11.20 -17.01
CA PRO A 481 1.72 -10.36 -17.03
C PRO A 481 0.44 -11.10 -17.45
N ARG A 482 0.49 -11.88 -18.55
CA ARG A 482 -0.70 -12.50 -19.16
C ARG A 482 -0.33 -13.70 -20.05
N ILE A 483 -1.34 -14.44 -20.48
CA ILE A 483 -1.23 -15.43 -21.55
C ILE A 483 -1.38 -14.72 -22.91
N ASP A 484 -0.42 -14.95 -23.80
CA ASP A 484 -0.44 -14.64 -25.23
C ASP A 484 0.45 -15.65 -25.98
N GLU A 485 0.55 -15.56 -27.31
CA GLU A 485 1.39 -16.49 -28.09
C GLU A 485 2.88 -16.36 -27.75
N THR A 486 3.32 -15.15 -27.41
CA THR A 486 4.69 -14.87 -26.99
C THR A 486 5.01 -15.58 -25.67
N TYR A 487 4.11 -15.57 -24.70
CA TYR A 487 4.20 -16.33 -23.45
C TYR A 487 4.34 -17.83 -23.73
N LYS A 488 3.43 -18.40 -24.53
CA LYS A 488 3.44 -19.84 -24.87
C LYS A 488 4.78 -20.27 -25.49
N ASP A 489 5.31 -19.46 -26.40
CA ASP A 489 6.60 -19.74 -27.05
C ASP A 489 7.79 -19.60 -26.09
N ASN A 490 7.80 -18.57 -25.24
CA ASN A 490 8.95 -18.29 -24.39
C ASN A 490 9.14 -19.31 -23.26
N ILE A 491 8.04 -19.87 -22.75
CA ILE A 491 8.11 -20.88 -21.68
C ILE A 491 8.07 -22.31 -22.22
N GLY A 492 7.94 -22.51 -23.53
CA GLY A 492 8.02 -23.82 -24.19
C GLY A 492 6.73 -24.65 -24.09
N LEU A 493 5.54 -24.03 -24.14
CA LEU A 493 4.25 -24.72 -24.05
C LEU A 493 3.81 -25.42 -25.36
N ARG A 494 4.72 -25.61 -26.33
CA ARG A 494 4.41 -26.37 -27.55
C ARG A 494 4.66 -27.86 -27.33
N ASP A 495 3.79 -28.71 -27.85
CA ASP A 495 3.81 -30.16 -27.59
C ASP A 495 5.17 -30.82 -27.85
N ASN A 496 5.86 -30.42 -28.92
CA ASN A 496 7.19 -30.95 -29.26
C ASN A 496 8.27 -30.64 -28.21
N GLU A 497 8.13 -29.52 -27.52
CA GLU A 497 9.08 -29.07 -26.49
C GLU A 497 8.78 -29.75 -25.17
N ILE A 498 7.51 -29.92 -24.85
CA ILE A 498 7.07 -30.72 -23.70
C ILE A 498 7.57 -32.16 -23.86
N TYR A 499 7.34 -32.80 -25.01
CA TYR A 499 7.86 -34.16 -25.29
C TYR A 499 9.39 -34.23 -25.12
N ALA A 500 10.13 -33.28 -25.70
CA ALA A 500 11.58 -33.25 -25.58
C ALA A 500 12.07 -33.03 -24.13
N CYS A 501 11.31 -32.28 -23.33
CA CYS A 501 11.65 -32.02 -21.94
C CYS A 501 11.41 -33.24 -21.04
N ILE A 502 10.32 -33.99 -21.25
CA ILE A 502 9.91 -35.08 -20.36
C ILE A 502 10.52 -36.44 -20.70
N HIS A 503 10.99 -36.63 -21.94
CA HIS A 503 11.45 -37.91 -22.49
C HIS A 503 12.39 -38.70 -21.58
N ASP A 504 13.39 -38.04 -20.98
CA ASP A 504 14.45 -38.68 -20.19
C ASP A 504 14.15 -38.78 -18.69
N TYR A 505 12.94 -38.44 -18.25
CA TYR A 505 12.62 -38.31 -16.84
C TYR A 505 11.37 -39.11 -16.45
N ASP A 506 11.39 -39.62 -15.23
CA ASP A 506 10.28 -40.38 -14.65
C ASP A 506 9.29 -39.42 -13.95
N ILE A 507 9.83 -38.32 -13.40
CA ILE A 507 9.09 -37.28 -12.68
C ILE A 507 9.62 -35.90 -13.08
N ILE A 508 8.69 -34.98 -13.36
CA ILE A 508 8.93 -33.55 -13.49
C ILE A 508 8.27 -32.84 -12.31
N LEU A 509 9.01 -32.00 -11.60
CA LEU A 509 8.56 -31.28 -10.42
C LEU A 509 8.91 -29.79 -10.51
N PRO A 510 8.20 -28.92 -9.76
CA PRO A 510 8.66 -27.56 -9.55
C PRO A 510 10.00 -27.56 -8.79
N THR A 511 10.82 -26.54 -8.98
CA THR A 511 11.98 -26.31 -8.12
C THR A 511 11.53 -26.25 -6.65
N PRO A 512 12.10 -27.05 -5.74
CA PRO A 512 11.70 -27.04 -4.34
C PRO A 512 12.10 -25.72 -3.68
N VAL A 513 11.33 -25.27 -2.68
CA VAL A 513 11.57 -23.99 -2.00
C VAL A 513 11.93 -24.23 -0.53
N ASP A 514 12.87 -23.43 -0.04
CA ASP A 514 13.29 -23.39 1.35
C ASP A 514 12.42 -22.43 2.18
N SER A 515 11.64 -22.98 3.11
CA SER A 515 10.72 -22.24 3.99
C SER A 515 11.42 -21.32 5.00
N SER A 516 12.73 -21.50 5.23
CA SER A 516 13.51 -20.58 6.09
C SER A 516 13.64 -19.18 5.50
N SER A 517 13.50 -19.04 4.18
CA SER A 517 13.44 -17.74 3.50
C SER A 517 12.26 -16.87 3.94
N TRP A 518 11.27 -17.47 4.63
CA TRP A 518 10.10 -16.79 5.20
C TRP A 518 10.17 -16.63 6.72
N GLY A 519 11.34 -16.86 7.33
CA GLY A 519 11.53 -16.72 8.78
C GLY A 519 10.94 -17.87 9.61
N THR A 520 10.56 -18.98 8.97
CA THR A 520 10.01 -20.16 9.65
C THR A 520 11.10 -21.18 9.98
N LEU A 521 10.95 -21.90 11.09
CA LEU A 521 11.94 -22.86 11.57
C LEU A 521 11.80 -24.25 10.93
N SER A 522 10.58 -24.62 10.51
CA SER A 522 10.24 -25.89 9.89
C SER A 522 8.95 -25.80 9.05
N ASN A 523 8.67 -26.83 8.24
CA ASN A 523 7.44 -26.92 7.45
C ASN A 523 6.17 -26.95 8.31
N GLU A 524 6.22 -27.55 9.50
CA GLU A 524 5.12 -27.57 10.46
C GLU A 524 4.82 -26.16 11.00
N VAL A 525 5.87 -25.44 11.44
CA VAL A 525 5.73 -24.04 11.89
C VAL A 525 5.22 -23.15 10.76
N GLN A 526 5.66 -23.40 9.52
CA GLN A 526 5.14 -22.68 8.35
C GLN A 526 3.64 -22.90 8.18
N PHE A 527 3.16 -24.14 8.29
CA PHE A 527 1.73 -24.44 8.13
C PHE A 527 0.90 -23.78 9.24
N ALA A 528 1.35 -23.87 10.49
CA ALA A 528 0.66 -23.30 11.65
C ALA A 528 0.69 -21.76 11.70
N SER A 529 1.62 -21.10 10.98
CA SER A 529 1.73 -19.64 10.95
C SER A 529 0.70 -18.93 10.05
N LEU A 530 -0.05 -19.68 9.25
CA LEU A 530 -1.05 -19.13 8.33
C LEU A 530 -2.39 -18.96 9.05
N SER A 531 -2.95 -17.74 9.01
CA SER A 531 -4.15 -17.36 9.78
C SER A 531 -5.42 -18.14 9.46
N ASN A 532 -5.44 -18.87 8.34
CA ASN A 532 -6.57 -19.67 7.84
C ASN A 532 -6.29 -21.19 7.89
N LEU A 533 -5.22 -21.61 8.56
CA LEU A 533 -4.84 -23.01 8.74
C LEU A 533 -4.52 -23.28 10.20
N HIS A 534 -4.74 -24.51 10.62
CA HIS A 534 -4.67 -24.91 12.02
C HIS A 534 -3.69 -26.06 12.19
N GLU A 535 -2.81 -25.95 13.19
CA GLU A 535 -1.82 -26.98 13.53
C GLU A 535 -2.49 -28.34 13.80
N LYS A 536 -3.64 -28.33 14.47
CA LYS A 536 -4.41 -29.54 14.81
C LYS A 536 -4.74 -30.39 13.58
N GLU A 537 -5.18 -29.78 12.49
CA GLU A 537 -5.55 -30.47 11.25
C GLU A 537 -4.31 -30.98 10.50
N PHE A 538 -3.19 -30.23 10.51
CA PHE A 538 -1.91 -30.72 10.00
C PHE A 538 -1.48 -31.99 10.72
N ASP A 539 -1.56 -31.95 12.05
CA ASP A 539 -1.15 -33.01 12.95
C ASP A 539 -2.03 -34.26 12.78
N LEU A 540 -3.33 -34.06 12.59
CA LEU A 540 -4.32 -35.10 12.30
C LEU A 540 -4.03 -35.82 10.97
N VAL A 541 -3.72 -35.08 9.91
CA VAL A 541 -3.40 -35.67 8.61
C VAL A 541 -2.08 -36.45 8.70
N CYS A 542 -1.04 -35.91 9.32
CA CYS A 542 0.22 -36.63 9.55
C CYS A 542 0.02 -37.93 10.34
N LYS A 543 -0.79 -37.91 11.41
CA LYS A 543 -1.15 -39.11 12.17
C LYS A 543 -1.89 -40.12 11.29
N THR A 544 -2.82 -39.65 10.46
CA THR A 544 -3.57 -40.51 9.53
C THR A 544 -2.66 -41.16 8.48
N VAL A 545 -1.60 -40.46 8.02
CA VAL A 545 -0.57 -41.08 7.17
C VAL A 545 0.10 -42.24 7.89
N VAL A 546 0.58 -42.04 9.13
CA VAL A 546 1.30 -43.07 9.90
C VAL A 546 0.40 -44.23 10.31
N GLU A 547 -0.88 -43.98 10.59
CA GLU A 547 -1.87 -45.02 10.90
C GLU A 547 -2.13 -45.95 9.71
N LEU A 548 -2.27 -45.39 8.50
CA LEU A 548 -2.54 -46.16 7.29
C LEU A 548 -1.28 -46.76 6.66
N TYR A 549 -0.16 -46.05 6.77
CA TYR A 549 1.13 -46.38 6.17
C TYR A 549 2.26 -46.19 7.20
N PRO A 550 2.43 -47.13 8.15
CA PRO A 550 3.42 -46.98 9.23
C PRO A 550 4.86 -46.81 8.77
N ASP A 551 5.21 -47.33 7.59
CA ASP A 551 6.52 -47.21 6.97
C ASP A 551 6.83 -45.78 6.45
N PHE A 552 5.84 -44.88 6.44
CA PHE A 552 6.03 -43.45 6.14
C PHE A 552 6.41 -42.63 7.38
N SER A 553 6.48 -43.22 8.58
CA SER A 553 6.77 -42.48 9.82
C SER A 553 8.06 -41.65 9.73
N GLU A 554 9.13 -42.19 9.15
CA GLU A 554 10.39 -41.47 8.99
C GLU A 554 10.26 -40.29 8.00
N ALA A 555 9.54 -40.50 6.89
CA ALA A 555 9.30 -39.47 5.89
C ALA A 555 8.42 -38.32 6.42
N VAL A 556 7.44 -38.64 7.27
CA VAL A 556 6.61 -37.65 7.97
C VAL A 556 7.49 -36.81 8.91
N GLU A 557 8.32 -37.43 9.74
CA GLU A 557 9.20 -36.72 10.66
C GLU A 557 10.25 -35.87 9.92
N GLU A 558 10.84 -36.39 8.85
CA GLU A 558 11.76 -35.64 8.00
C GLU A 558 11.08 -34.42 7.38
N PHE A 559 9.86 -34.58 6.88
CA PHE A 559 9.09 -33.48 6.33
C PHE A 559 8.73 -32.42 7.38
N ARG A 560 8.21 -32.84 8.55
CA ARG A 560 7.78 -31.94 9.64
C ARG A 560 8.91 -31.03 10.11
N ASN A 561 10.08 -31.62 10.33
CA ASN A 561 11.26 -30.94 10.83
C ASN A 561 12.11 -30.27 9.73
N GLY A 562 11.85 -30.65 8.47
CA GLY A 562 12.53 -30.13 7.29
C GLY A 562 12.13 -28.70 6.93
N LYS A 563 12.88 -28.16 5.95
CA LYS A 563 12.70 -26.80 5.43
C LYS A 563 12.45 -26.77 3.92
N ILE A 564 12.69 -27.88 3.23
CA ILE A 564 12.57 -27.99 1.78
C ILE A 564 11.23 -28.66 1.46
N THR A 565 10.43 -28.00 0.62
CA THR A 565 9.10 -28.48 0.23
C THR A 565 8.85 -28.22 -1.26
N TYR A 566 8.21 -29.17 -1.93
CA TYR A 566 7.55 -28.93 -3.20
C TYR A 566 6.21 -28.29 -2.93
N TRP A 567 6.09 -27.02 -3.33
CA TRP A 567 4.84 -26.29 -3.22
C TRP A 567 4.00 -26.59 -4.46
N TYR A 568 2.67 -26.52 -4.31
CA TYR A 568 1.68 -26.81 -5.35
C TYR A 568 1.45 -28.30 -5.64
N ASN A 569 0.23 -28.64 -6.05
CA ASN A 569 -0.14 -29.95 -6.58
C ASN A 569 0.23 -30.06 -8.07
N MET A 570 1.47 -29.68 -8.42
CA MET A 570 1.97 -29.64 -9.79
C MET A 570 3.09 -30.65 -10.01
N PHE A 571 2.94 -31.50 -11.02
CA PHE A 571 3.94 -32.48 -11.43
C PHE A 571 3.65 -32.99 -12.85
N VAL A 572 4.60 -33.71 -13.45
CA VAL A 572 4.35 -34.63 -14.57
C VAL A 572 5.03 -35.95 -14.23
N MET A 573 4.28 -37.05 -14.15
CA MET A 573 4.76 -38.34 -13.67
C MET A 573 4.41 -39.46 -14.64
N LYS A 574 5.27 -40.47 -14.73
CA LYS A 574 4.92 -41.74 -15.38
C LYS A 574 3.70 -42.37 -14.71
N LYS A 575 2.89 -43.07 -15.52
CA LYS A 575 1.65 -43.76 -15.13
C LYS A 575 1.76 -44.57 -13.84
N ALA A 576 2.81 -45.38 -13.68
CA ALA A 576 2.97 -46.23 -12.50
C ALA A 576 3.08 -45.40 -11.22
N ILE A 577 3.93 -44.37 -11.23
CA ILE A 577 4.18 -43.45 -10.12
C ILE A 577 2.92 -42.64 -9.81
N PHE A 578 2.28 -42.08 -10.84
CA PHE A 578 1.05 -41.33 -10.69
C PHE A 578 -0.09 -42.14 -10.05
N LYS A 579 -0.27 -43.40 -10.50
CA LYS A 579 -1.32 -44.28 -9.97
C LYS A 579 -1.04 -44.69 -8.52
N ASP A 580 0.21 -44.97 -8.19
CA ASP A 580 0.64 -45.28 -6.83
C ASP A 580 0.43 -44.08 -5.90
N TYR A 581 0.96 -42.90 -6.27
CA TYR A 581 0.78 -41.65 -5.54
C TYR A 581 -0.71 -41.30 -5.35
N SER A 582 -1.53 -41.40 -6.39
CA SER A 582 -2.95 -41.06 -6.30
C SER A 582 -3.70 -42.04 -5.40
N SER A 583 -3.37 -43.34 -5.46
CA SER A 583 -3.95 -44.34 -4.56
C SER A 583 -3.61 -44.03 -3.10
N TRP A 584 -2.34 -43.74 -2.81
CA TRP A 584 -1.88 -43.35 -1.47
C TRP A 584 -2.55 -42.05 -1.01
N LEU A 585 -2.46 -40.98 -1.80
CA LEU A 585 -2.96 -39.64 -1.46
C LEU A 585 -4.46 -39.67 -1.13
N PHE A 586 -5.29 -40.20 -2.03
CA PHE A 586 -6.74 -40.18 -1.82
C PHE A 586 -7.20 -41.12 -0.69
N SER A 587 -6.49 -42.22 -0.44
CA SER A 587 -6.79 -43.08 0.73
C SER A 587 -6.60 -42.32 2.05
N VAL A 588 -5.52 -41.55 2.17
CA VAL A 588 -5.24 -40.74 3.36
C VAL A 588 -6.21 -39.57 3.46
N LEU A 589 -6.45 -38.84 2.36
CA LEU A 589 -7.35 -37.68 2.39
C LEU A 589 -8.79 -38.06 2.73
N PHE A 590 -9.31 -39.18 2.21
CA PHE A 590 -10.64 -39.65 2.57
C PHE A 590 -10.73 -40.07 4.04
N ALA A 591 -9.72 -40.76 4.57
CA ALA A 591 -9.67 -41.12 5.98
C ALA A 591 -9.52 -39.89 6.90
N ALA A 592 -8.79 -38.85 6.46
CA ALA A 592 -8.65 -37.61 7.20
C ALA A 592 -9.93 -36.77 7.16
N GLU A 593 -10.63 -36.72 6.02
CA GLU A 593 -11.90 -36.00 5.87
C GLU A 593 -12.96 -36.47 6.88
N GLU A 594 -13.01 -37.76 7.18
CA GLU A 594 -13.93 -38.33 8.18
C GLU A 594 -13.61 -37.88 9.62
N LYS A 595 -12.38 -37.44 9.88
CA LYS A 595 -11.89 -37.05 11.21
C LYS A 595 -11.86 -35.54 11.44
N VAL A 596 -11.91 -34.73 10.37
CA VAL A 596 -11.90 -33.26 10.46
C VAL A 596 -13.32 -32.75 10.73
N ASP A 597 -13.45 -31.86 11.72
CA ASP A 597 -14.72 -31.19 12.02
C ASP A 597 -14.81 -29.87 11.25
N PHE A 598 -15.61 -29.87 10.18
CA PHE A 598 -15.81 -28.71 9.31
C PHE A 598 -16.93 -27.75 9.78
N ALA A 599 -17.63 -28.04 10.89
CA ALA A 599 -18.89 -27.35 11.24
C ALA A 599 -18.76 -25.83 11.40
N TYR A 600 -17.56 -25.34 11.75
CA TYR A 600 -17.28 -23.93 12.00
C TYR A 600 -16.18 -23.36 11.10
N PHE A 601 -15.82 -24.06 10.03
CA PHE A 601 -14.81 -23.58 9.08
C PHE A 601 -15.40 -22.47 8.22
N SER A 602 -14.65 -21.38 8.05
CA SER A 602 -14.88 -20.39 7.00
C SER A 602 -14.63 -20.99 5.61
N GLU A 603 -15.10 -20.31 4.57
CA GLU A 603 -14.86 -20.69 3.15
C GLU A 603 -13.37 -20.98 2.85
N GLN A 604 -12.43 -20.25 3.47
CA GLN A 604 -11.01 -20.50 3.26
C GLN A 604 -10.49 -21.72 4.04
N GLU A 605 -10.98 -21.94 5.26
CA GLU A 605 -10.60 -23.08 6.10
C GLU A 605 -11.12 -24.41 5.54
N MET A 606 -12.25 -24.39 4.83
CA MET A 606 -12.80 -25.57 4.14
C MET A 606 -11.77 -26.26 3.24
N ARG A 607 -10.80 -25.50 2.70
CA ARG A 607 -9.75 -25.95 1.79
C ARG A 607 -8.55 -26.60 2.49
N THR A 608 -8.60 -26.79 3.81
CA THR A 608 -7.50 -27.35 4.62
C THR A 608 -6.94 -28.66 4.05
N LEU A 609 -7.80 -29.57 3.56
CA LEU A 609 -7.35 -30.83 2.96
C LEU A 609 -6.56 -30.63 1.67
N ALA A 610 -6.98 -29.69 0.81
CA ALA A 610 -6.23 -29.33 -0.40
C ALA A 610 -4.85 -28.73 -0.05
N PHE A 611 -4.78 -27.86 0.96
CA PHE A 611 -3.50 -27.30 1.43
C PHE A 611 -2.59 -28.38 2.00
N MET A 612 -3.13 -29.37 2.71
CA MET A 612 -2.35 -30.51 3.18
C MET A 612 -1.85 -31.38 2.03
N ALA A 613 -2.67 -31.62 1.00
CA ALA A 613 -2.24 -32.39 -0.17
C ALA A 613 -1.01 -31.81 -0.87
N GLU A 614 -0.89 -30.47 -0.93
CA GLU A 614 0.31 -29.79 -1.47
C GLU A 614 1.58 -30.20 -0.73
N ARG A 615 1.50 -30.47 0.57
CA ARG A 615 2.63 -30.90 1.41
C ARG A 615 2.82 -32.42 1.33
N MET A 616 1.73 -33.17 1.19
CA MET A 616 1.76 -34.63 1.10
C MET A 616 2.50 -35.16 -0.12
N LEU A 617 2.57 -34.40 -1.22
CA LEU A 617 3.46 -34.73 -2.34
C LEU A 617 4.93 -34.85 -1.88
N SER A 618 5.39 -33.93 -1.03
CA SER A 618 6.75 -33.97 -0.49
C SER A 618 6.97 -35.16 0.42
N ILE A 619 6.01 -35.45 1.31
CA ILE A 619 6.04 -36.63 2.20
C ILE A 619 6.15 -37.93 1.36
N TYR A 620 5.33 -38.04 0.31
CA TYR A 620 5.35 -39.19 -0.58
C TYR A 620 6.70 -39.35 -1.28
N LEU A 621 7.24 -38.24 -1.83
CA LEU A 621 8.51 -38.27 -2.56
C LEU A 621 9.70 -38.59 -1.66
N ILE A 622 9.72 -38.15 -0.40
CA ILE A 622 10.79 -38.50 0.55
C ILE A 622 10.88 -40.02 0.70
N LYS A 623 9.74 -40.70 0.92
CA LYS A 623 9.69 -42.17 1.01
C LYS A 623 10.01 -42.84 -0.33
N TYR A 624 9.33 -42.41 -1.40
CA TYR A 624 9.43 -43.03 -2.72
C TYR A 624 10.86 -42.99 -3.27
N LEU A 625 11.56 -41.85 -3.14
CA LEU A 625 12.92 -41.69 -3.67
C LEU A 625 13.97 -42.39 -2.82
N LYS A 626 13.70 -42.60 -1.52
CA LYS A 626 14.53 -43.44 -0.66
C LYS A 626 14.47 -44.91 -1.10
N ASP A 627 13.29 -45.37 -1.51
CA ASP A 627 13.08 -46.74 -1.99
C ASP A 627 13.52 -46.94 -3.46
N ASN A 628 13.47 -45.88 -4.28
CA ASN A 628 13.74 -45.91 -5.73
C ASN A 628 14.78 -44.85 -6.15
N PRO A 629 16.04 -44.94 -5.69
CA PRO A 629 17.08 -43.92 -5.91
C PRO A 629 17.48 -43.72 -7.38
N GLU A 630 17.13 -44.66 -8.27
CA GLU A 630 17.37 -44.58 -9.71
C GLU A 630 16.36 -43.70 -10.47
N THR A 631 15.30 -43.24 -9.79
CA THR A 631 14.25 -42.39 -10.38
C THR A 631 14.85 -41.09 -10.92
N ARG A 632 14.64 -40.81 -12.20
CA ARG A 632 15.16 -39.60 -12.85
C ARG A 632 14.17 -38.45 -12.67
N ILE A 633 14.57 -37.43 -11.93
CA ILE A 633 13.78 -36.21 -11.69
C ILE A 633 14.32 -35.04 -12.52
N LYS A 634 13.41 -34.26 -13.10
CA LYS A 634 13.70 -32.91 -13.60
C LYS A 634 12.95 -31.87 -12.79
N HIS A 635 13.66 -30.85 -12.33
CA HIS A 635 13.06 -29.65 -11.76
C HIS A 635 12.89 -28.59 -12.83
N LEU A 636 11.69 -28.02 -12.90
CA LEU A 636 11.35 -26.89 -13.76
C LEU A 636 10.93 -25.68 -12.93
N LYS A 637 11.21 -24.49 -13.46
CA LYS A 637 10.68 -23.25 -12.90
C LYS A 637 9.18 -23.17 -13.16
N VAL A 638 8.46 -22.50 -12.26
CA VAL A 638 7.03 -22.24 -12.39
C VAL A 638 6.82 -20.76 -12.68
N THR A 639 5.95 -20.47 -13.63
CA THR A 639 5.50 -19.10 -13.92
C THR A 639 4.16 -18.84 -13.25
N LEU A 640 4.00 -17.65 -12.68
CA LEU A 640 2.74 -17.16 -12.12
C LEU A 640 2.21 -16.03 -13.00
N LEU A 641 0.97 -16.14 -13.46
CA LEU A 641 0.32 -15.08 -14.24
C LEU A 641 -0.36 -14.06 -13.32
N LYS A 642 -0.10 -12.77 -13.56
CA LYS A 642 -0.79 -11.66 -12.88
C LYS A 642 -2.25 -11.56 -13.33
N ASN A 643 -2.48 -11.62 -14.63
CA ASN A 643 -3.81 -11.54 -15.23
C ASN A 643 -4.08 -12.79 -16.10
N THR A 644 -5.21 -13.44 -15.85
CA THR A 644 -5.71 -14.60 -16.62
C THR A 644 -6.98 -14.31 -17.42
N ASP A 645 -7.52 -13.10 -17.28
CA ASP A 645 -8.80 -12.72 -17.85
C ASP A 645 -8.67 -12.54 -19.37
N LYS A 646 -9.74 -12.87 -20.09
CA LYS A 646 -9.79 -12.66 -21.53
C LYS A 646 -9.85 -11.17 -21.83
N LEU A 647 -9.23 -10.77 -22.94
CA LEU A 647 -9.52 -9.46 -23.50
C LEU A 647 -11.00 -9.36 -23.86
N PRO A 648 -11.65 -8.19 -23.66
CA PRO A 648 -13.03 -8.01 -24.08
C PRO A 648 -13.15 -8.21 -25.60
N ASN A 649 -13.91 -9.23 -26.03
CA ASN A 649 -14.26 -9.41 -27.43
C ASN A 649 -15.67 -8.84 -27.67
N VAL A 650 -15.74 -7.54 -27.95
CA VAL A 650 -17.01 -6.83 -28.13
C VAL A 650 -17.40 -6.86 -29.61
N MET A 651 -18.62 -7.33 -29.90
CA MET A 651 -19.22 -7.35 -31.24
C MET A 651 -20.30 -6.25 -31.37
N PRO A 652 -20.53 -5.67 -32.55
CA PRO A 652 -21.67 -4.76 -32.78
C PRO A 652 -23.00 -5.35 -32.29
N ALA A 653 -23.79 -4.57 -31.56
CA ALA A 653 -25.10 -5.02 -31.08
C ALA A 653 -26.12 -5.17 -32.22
N PHE A 654 -25.96 -4.38 -33.29
CA PHE A 654 -26.87 -4.35 -34.44
C PHE A 654 -26.11 -4.58 -35.75
N GLN A 655 -26.76 -5.25 -36.71
CA GLN A 655 -26.16 -5.55 -38.02
C GLN A 655 -26.28 -4.40 -39.03
N LYS A 656 -27.19 -3.46 -38.82
CA LYS A 656 -27.46 -2.33 -39.73
C LYS A 656 -27.58 -1.04 -38.94
N ASN A 657 -27.09 0.06 -39.51
CA ASN A 657 -27.15 1.41 -38.94
C ASN A 657 -26.73 1.44 -37.45
N ASN A 658 -25.66 0.71 -37.13
CA ASN A 658 -25.16 0.57 -35.76
C ASN A 658 -24.30 1.79 -35.40
N ILE A 659 -24.86 2.72 -34.63
CA ILE A 659 -24.15 3.88 -34.09
C ILE A 659 -23.45 3.44 -32.81
N ALA A 660 -22.16 3.11 -32.93
CA ALA A 660 -21.35 2.67 -31.80
C ALA A 660 -20.97 3.87 -30.93
N ILE A 661 -21.38 3.84 -29.66
CA ILE A 661 -21.13 4.90 -28.68
C ILE A 661 -20.37 4.30 -27.51
N ALA A 662 -19.19 4.85 -27.20
CA ALA A 662 -18.38 4.41 -26.06
C ALA A 662 -18.25 5.51 -25.00
N LEU A 663 -18.32 5.10 -23.74
CA LEU A 663 -18.32 5.98 -22.57
C LEU A 663 -17.44 5.38 -21.48
N SER A 664 -16.90 6.22 -20.61
CA SER A 664 -16.19 5.80 -19.41
C SER A 664 -16.96 6.31 -18.20
N CYS A 665 -17.21 5.46 -17.20
CA CYS A 665 -18.00 5.86 -16.04
C CYS A 665 -17.60 5.07 -14.80
N ASN A 666 -17.40 5.79 -13.69
CA ASN A 666 -17.34 5.19 -12.35
C ASN A 666 -18.73 5.19 -11.70
N GLU A 667 -18.83 4.63 -10.51
CA GLU A 667 -20.08 4.54 -9.74
C GLU A 667 -20.73 5.90 -9.48
N TYR A 668 -19.94 6.92 -9.14
CA TYR A 668 -20.40 8.29 -8.88
C TYR A 668 -21.07 8.92 -10.11
N TYR A 669 -20.52 8.74 -11.30
CA TYR A 669 -21.06 9.31 -12.53
C TYR A 669 -22.23 8.53 -13.13
N MET A 670 -22.60 7.34 -12.62
CA MET A 670 -23.67 6.52 -13.22
C MET A 670 -25.05 7.20 -13.26
N PRO A 671 -25.49 7.93 -12.22
CA PRO A 671 -26.74 8.70 -12.27
C PRO A 671 -26.70 9.80 -13.35
N ILE A 672 -25.55 10.48 -13.47
CA ILE A 672 -25.31 11.56 -14.45
C ILE A 672 -25.30 10.98 -15.87
N LEU A 673 -24.64 9.83 -16.07
CA LEU A 673 -24.70 9.05 -17.30
C LEU A 673 -26.15 8.70 -17.66
N GLY A 674 -27.00 8.43 -16.67
CA GLY A 674 -28.44 8.25 -16.87
C GLY A 674 -29.13 9.46 -17.52
N VAL A 675 -28.78 10.67 -17.10
CA VAL A 675 -29.27 11.93 -17.68
C VAL A 675 -28.81 12.07 -19.13
N MET A 676 -27.50 11.89 -19.36
CA MET A 676 -26.92 11.99 -20.69
C MET A 676 -27.55 10.98 -21.65
N LEU A 677 -27.60 9.69 -21.28
CA LEU A 677 -28.18 8.64 -22.12
C LEU A 677 -29.67 8.85 -22.40
N ASN A 678 -30.44 9.35 -21.43
CA ASN A 678 -31.84 9.68 -21.67
C ASN A 678 -31.97 10.80 -22.70
N SER A 679 -31.20 11.89 -22.55
CA SER A 679 -31.21 13.00 -23.51
C SER A 679 -30.77 12.56 -24.92
N LEU A 680 -29.77 11.67 -25.02
CA LEU A 680 -29.30 11.10 -26.28
C LEU A 680 -30.40 10.28 -26.97
N LEU A 681 -31.06 9.39 -26.24
CA LEU A 681 -32.09 8.52 -26.80
C LEU A 681 -33.40 9.24 -27.11
N GLU A 682 -33.75 10.31 -26.37
CA GLU A 682 -34.90 11.16 -26.68
C GLU A 682 -34.76 11.90 -28.01
N HIS A 683 -33.54 12.26 -28.40
CA HIS A 683 -33.26 12.93 -29.68
C HIS A 683 -32.86 11.95 -30.80
N GLY A 684 -32.76 10.65 -30.49
CA GLY A 684 -32.43 9.63 -31.46
C GLY A 684 -33.55 9.39 -32.47
N THR A 685 -33.18 9.02 -33.70
CA THR A 685 -34.11 8.71 -34.79
C THR A 685 -34.36 7.22 -34.90
N ALA A 686 -35.53 6.83 -35.41
CA ALA A 686 -35.94 5.42 -35.51
C ALA A 686 -35.17 4.64 -36.59
N GLU A 687 -34.53 5.33 -37.54
CA GLU A 687 -33.71 4.73 -38.59
C GLU A 687 -32.35 4.22 -38.10
N ASN A 688 -31.88 4.73 -36.96
CA ASN A 688 -30.58 4.41 -36.38
C ASN A 688 -30.72 3.48 -35.17
N ASN A 689 -29.71 2.62 -34.96
CA ASN A 689 -29.61 1.75 -33.80
C ASN A 689 -28.42 2.18 -32.93
N TYR A 690 -28.68 2.47 -31.66
CA TYR A 690 -27.70 3.04 -30.73
C TYR A 690 -27.06 1.93 -29.89
N ASP A 691 -25.77 1.65 -30.13
CA ASP A 691 -25.00 0.62 -29.44
C ASP A 691 -24.09 1.25 -28.39
N ILE A 692 -24.54 1.25 -27.13
CA ILE A 692 -23.92 1.95 -26.01
C ILE A 692 -23.00 0.98 -25.25
N LEU A 693 -21.73 1.36 -25.15
CA LEU A 693 -20.66 0.62 -24.47
C LEU A 693 -20.12 1.47 -23.32
N VAL A 694 -20.34 1.02 -22.08
CA VAL A 694 -19.89 1.71 -20.87
C VAL A 694 -18.69 0.98 -20.30
N MET A 695 -17.50 1.56 -20.47
CA MET A 695 -16.25 1.07 -19.89
C MET A 695 -16.18 1.38 -18.40
N ARG A 696 -15.75 0.40 -17.62
CA ARG A 696 -15.56 0.51 -16.17
C ARG A 696 -14.37 -0.31 -15.71
N ASN A 697 -13.80 0.10 -14.58
CA ASN A 697 -12.81 -0.67 -13.83
C ASN A 697 -13.55 -1.31 -12.65
N ILE A 698 -13.70 -2.64 -12.66
CA ILE A 698 -14.43 -3.36 -11.62
C ILE A 698 -13.42 -3.90 -10.59
N PRO A 699 -13.54 -3.54 -9.29
CA PRO A 699 -12.81 -4.24 -8.24
C PRO A 699 -13.22 -5.73 -8.20
N GLU A 700 -12.46 -6.58 -7.50
CA GLU A 700 -12.78 -8.03 -7.38
C GLU A 700 -14.23 -8.32 -6.89
N PHE A 701 -14.92 -7.32 -6.34
CA PHE A 701 -16.35 -7.33 -6.03
C PHE A 701 -17.03 -6.03 -6.51
N ASP A 702 -18.07 -6.15 -7.34
CA ASP A 702 -18.94 -5.03 -7.74
C ASP A 702 -19.76 -4.61 -6.51
N SER A 703 -19.79 -3.31 -6.17
CA SER A 703 -20.59 -2.83 -5.05
C SER A 703 -22.08 -3.09 -5.31
N ASP A 704 -22.88 -3.29 -4.25
CA ASP A 704 -24.33 -3.46 -4.39
C ASP A 704 -24.98 -2.25 -5.11
N LEU A 705 -24.39 -1.07 -4.95
CA LEU A 705 -24.85 0.18 -5.54
C LEU A 705 -24.53 0.27 -7.05
N ALA A 706 -23.32 -0.09 -7.48
CA ALA A 706 -22.98 -0.20 -8.91
C ALA A 706 -23.87 -1.23 -9.62
N VAL A 707 -24.13 -2.38 -9.00
CA VAL A 707 -25.05 -3.40 -9.53
C VAL A 707 -26.47 -2.83 -9.66
N ARG A 708 -26.94 -2.06 -8.67
CA ARG A 708 -28.25 -1.38 -8.71
C ARG A 708 -28.33 -0.37 -9.85
N TYR A 709 -27.34 0.51 -10.00
CA TYR A 709 -27.32 1.53 -11.04
C TYR A 709 -27.19 0.94 -12.44
N SER A 710 -26.37 -0.10 -12.63
CA SER A 710 -26.31 -0.82 -13.92
C SER A 710 -27.66 -1.42 -14.31
N LYS A 711 -28.42 -1.97 -13.34
CA LYS A 711 -29.79 -2.47 -13.59
C LYS A 711 -30.75 -1.34 -13.95
N MET A 712 -30.65 -0.18 -13.31
CA MET A 712 -31.47 0.99 -13.61
C MET A 712 -31.19 1.53 -15.02
N LEU A 713 -29.92 1.69 -15.40
CA LEU A 713 -29.51 2.10 -16.74
C LEU A 713 -30.01 1.11 -17.80
N LYS A 714 -29.83 -0.21 -17.59
CA LYS A 714 -30.36 -1.25 -18.49
C LYS A 714 -31.87 -1.16 -18.67
N ARG A 715 -32.63 -0.93 -17.59
CA ARG A 715 -34.10 -0.77 -17.67
C ARG A 715 -34.50 0.50 -18.40
N MET A 716 -33.76 1.59 -18.22
CA MET A 716 -34.03 2.86 -18.88
C MET A 716 -33.78 2.75 -20.39
N VAL A 717 -32.60 2.28 -20.79
CA VAL A 717 -32.24 2.06 -22.20
C VAL A 717 -33.14 1.01 -22.85
N GLY A 718 -33.49 -0.06 -22.13
CA GLY A 718 -34.36 -1.12 -22.64
C GLY A 718 -35.79 -0.71 -22.97
N ARG A 719 -36.20 0.54 -22.71
CA ARG A 719 -37.46 1.11 -23.21
C ARG A 719 -37.42 1.41 -24.71
N TYR A 720 -36.22 1.54 -25.27
CA TYR A 720 -35.98 1.83 -26.68
C TYR A 720 -35.63 0.53 -27.41
N THR A 721 -36.41 0.17 -28.44
CA THR A 721 -36.19 -1.07 -29.21
C THR A 721 -34.97 -1.01 -30.12
N ASN A 722 -34.53 0.20 -30.46
CA ASN A 722 -33.36 0.50 -31.28
C ASN A 722 -32.15 0.93 -30.45
N ALA A 723 -32.07 0.54 -29.17
CA ALA A 723 -30.91 0.83 -28.32
C ALA A 723 -30.44 -0.40 -27.53
N SER A 724 -29.13 -0.49 -27.30
CA SER A 724 -28.49 -1.53 -26.51
C SER A 724 -27.49 -0.88 -25.56
N ILE A 725 -27.38 -1.37 -24.32
CA ILE A 725 -26.35 -0.94 -23.36
C ILE A 725 -25.61 -2.14 -22.80
N ARG A 726 -24.27 -2.09 -22.87
CA ARG A 726 -23.38 -3.12 -22.36
C ARG A 726 -22.27 -2.49 -21.53
N PHE A 727 -21.94 -3.14 -20.42
CA PHE A 727 -20.84 -2.71 -19.55
C PHE A 727 -19.61 -3.55 -19.89
N VAL A 728 -18.50 -2.89 -20.17
CA VAL A 728 -17.23 -3.51 -20.54
C VAL A 728 -16.25 -3.32 -19.40
N ASP A 729 -15.80 -4.43 -18.83
CA ASP A 729 -14.73 -4.43 -17.85
C ASP A 729 -13.38 -4.27 -18.55
N ILE A 730 -12.62 -3.27 -18.13
CA ILE A 730 -11.30 -2.98 -18.69
C ILE A 730 -10.18 -3.10 -17.64
N SER A 731 -10.47 -3.55 -16.42
CA SER A 731 -9.47 -3.73 -15.35
C SER A 731 -8.27 -4.55 -15.82
N GLY A 732 -8.54 -5.60 -16.60
CA GLY A 732 -7.49 -6.45 -17.17
C GLY A 732 -6.58 -5.76 -18.20
N LEU A 733 -7.06 -4.72 -18.88
CA LEU A 733 -6.30 -3.92 -19.84
C LEU A 733 -5.41 -2.88 -19.16
N ILE A 734 -5.91 -2.25 -18.09
CA ILE A 734 -5.16 -1.30 -17.27
C ILE A 734 -3.94 -1.98 -16.65
N GLY A 735 -4.14 -3.16 -16.04
CA GLY A 735 -3.09 -3.90 -15.34
C GLY A 735 -2.57 -3.15 -14.12
N GLU A 736 -1.25 -3.10 -13.94
CA GLU A 736 -0.61 -2.37 -12.82
C GLU A 736 -0.24 -0.93 -13.16
N ARG A 737 -0.67 -0.43 -14.34
CA ARG A 737 -0.37 0.94 -14.75
C ARG A 737 -1.16 1.90 -13.86
N SER A 738 -0.46 2.87 -13.26
CA SER A 738 -1.06 4.04 -12.66
C SER A 738 -1.03 5.20 -13.64
N PHE A 739 -2.09 6.01 -13.62
CA PHE A 739 -2.20 7.20 -14.47
C PHE A 739 -2.20 8.45 -13.59
N PHE A 740 -1.62 9.54 -14.11
CA PHE A 740 -1.63 10.83 -13.43
C PHE A 740 -3.04 11.42 -13.45
N VAL A 741 -3.58 11.79 -12.29
CA VAL A 741 -4.88 12.45 -12.16
C VAL A 741 -4.71 13.81 -11.47
N ARG A 742 -5.50 14.79 -11.90
CA ARG A 742 -5.44 16.17 -11.37
C ARG A 742 -6.85 16.72 -11.20
N GLY A 743 -7.09 17.43 -10.09
CA GLY A 743 -8.39 18.07 -9.84
C GLY A 743 -9.54 17.08 -9.94
N ASN A 744 -10.50 17.35 -10.84
CA ASN A 744 -11.71 16.54 -11.02
C ASN A 744 -11.56 15.41 -12.06
N PHE A 745 -10.38 15.22 -12.65
CA PHE A 745 -10.15 14.10 -13.55
C PHE A 745 -10.01 12.81 -12.75
N THR A 746 -10.68 11.77 -13.20
CA THR A 746 -10.60 10.43 -12.61
C THR A 746 -9.81 9.50 -13.54
N PRO A 747 -9.30 8.34 -13.06
CA PRO A 747 -8.59 7.40 -13.93
C PRO A 747 -9.41 6.96 -15.15
N GLU A 748 -10.75 6.95 -15.03
CA GLU A 748 -11.70 6.63 -16.11
C GLU A 748 -11.49 7.49 -17.36
N THR A 749 -10.99 8.71 -17.20
CA THR A 749 -10.71 9.61 -18.33
C THR A 749 -9.75 8.98 -19.35
N TYR A 750 -8.77 8.18 -18.89
CA TYR A 750 -7.82 7.47 -19.75
C TYR A 750 -8.39 6.24 -20.46
N PHE A 751 -9.58 5.77 -20.07
CA PHE A 751 -10.14 4.51 -20.59
C PHE A 751 -10.39 4.58 -22.10
N ARG A 752 -10.63 5.79 -22.63
CA ARG A 752 -10.79 6.02 -24.07
C ARG A 752 -9.55 5.66 -24.89
N LEU A 753 -8.35 5.68 -24.29
CA LEU A 753 -7.12 5.26 -24.97
C LEU A 753 -7.11 3.75 -25.27
N PHE A 754 -7.91 2.96 -24.54
CA PHE A 754 -8.02 1.51 -24.71
C PHE A 754 -9.10 1.07 -25.71
N LEU A 755 -9.91 2.01 -26.24
CA LEU A 755 -10.95 1.71 -27.24
C LEU A 755 -10.45 0.85 -28.42
N PRO A 756 -9.24 1.05 -28.98
CA PRO A 756 -8.76 0.24 -30.10
C PRO A 756 -8.59 -1.24 -29.72
N GLN A 757 -8.21 -1.51 -28.46
CA GLN A 757 -8.04 -2.87 -27.95
C GLN A 757 -9.38 -3.54 -27.60
N ILE A 758 -10.41 -2.75 -27.27
CA ILE A 758 -11.75 -3.22 -26.87
C ILE A 758 -12.65 -3.43 -28.10
N LEU A 759 -12.53 -2.56 -29.10
CA LEU A 759 -13.47 -2.44 -30.22
C LEU A 759 -12.91 -2.96 -31.54
N SER A 760 -12.03 -3.97 -31.50
CA SER A 760 -11.39 -4.53 -32.70
C SER A 760 -12.35 -5.05 -33.79
N ASN A 761 -13.63 -5.28 -33.46
CA ASN A 761 -14.68 -5.66 -34.42
C ASN A 761 -15.53 -4.47 -34.92
N TYR A 762 -15.13 -3.23 -34.62
CA TYR A 762 -15.80 -2.00 -35.04
C TYR A 762 -14.88 -1.21 -35.97
N GLU A 763 -15.48 -0.54 -36.95
CA GLU A 763 -14.72 0.36 -37.85
C GLU A 763 -14.59 1.77 -37.26
N LYS A 764 -15.62 2.24 -36.56
CA LYS A 764 -15.72 3.61 -36.05
C LYS A 764 -16.52 3.64 -34.75
N VAL A 765 -16.15 4.53 -33.84
CA VAL A 765 -16.86 4.78 -32.57
C VAL A 765 -17.03 6.28 -32.32
N LEU A 766 -18.18 6.67 -31.74
CA LEU A 766 -18.36 7.98 -31.10
C LEU A 766 -18.10 7.84 -29.61
N TYR A 767 -17.08 8.53 -29.10
CA TYR A 767 -16.84 8.65 -27.67
C TYR A 767 -17.54 9.89 -27.11
N LEU A 768 -18.16 9.76 -25.94
CA LEU A 768 -18.81 10.85 -25.19
C LEU A 768 -18.42 10.78 -23.71
N ASP A 769 -18.22 11.93 -23.06
CA ASP A 769 -18.14 12.02 -21.59
C ASP A 769 -19.55 11.88 -20.95
N ALA A 770 -19.59 11.46 -19.68
CA ALA A 770 -20.83 11.20 -18.96
C ALA A 770 -21.59 12.47 -18.53
N ASP A 771 -20.89 13.61 -18.42
CA ASP A 771 -21.36 14.90 -17.93
C ASP A 771 -21.87 15.84 -19.03
N MET A 772 -22.67 15.27 -19.93
CA MET A 772 -23.21 15.95 -21.10
C MET A 772 -24.74 15.91 -21.13
N VAL A 773 -25.35 16.87 -21.82
CA VAL A 773 -26.75 16.80 -22.26
C VAL A 773 -26.79 16.92 -23.78
N VAL A 774 -27.40 15.93 -24.41
CA VAL A 774 -27.51 15.81 -25.86
C VAL A 774 -28.85 16.37 -26.33
N CYS A 775 -28.81 17.29 -27.28
CA CYS A 775 -29.96 18.01 -27.83
C CYS A 775 -30.17 17.73 -29.34
N HIS A 776 -29.36 16.85 -29.93
CA HIS A 776 -29.46 16.47 -31.34
C HIS A 776 -29.07 15.01 -31.59
N ASP A 777 -29.46 14.45 -32.73
CA ASP A 777 -29.18 13.04 -33.03
C ASP A 777 -27.70 12.83 -33.34
N VAL A 778 -27.00 12.17 -32.40
CA VAL A 778 -25.57 11.87 -32.50
C VAL A 778 -25.20 10.94 -33.67
N ALA A 779 -26.17 10.29 -34.31
CA ALA A 779 -25.93 9.56 -35.54
C ALA A 779 -25.39 10.48 -36.66
N GLU A 780 -25.77 11.76 -36.68
CA GLU A 780 -25.26 12.72 -37.67
C GLU A 780 -23.75 12.92 -37.53
N VAL A 781 -23.26 13.18 -36.31
CA VAL A 781 -21.82 13.34 -36.07
C VAL A 781 -21.05 12.05 -36.27
N TYR A 782 -21.59 10.91 -35.85
CA TYR A 782 -20.99 9.59 -36.07
C TYR A 782 -20.76 9.30 -37.57
N ASN A 783 -21.74 9.65 -38.41
CA ASN A 783 -21.71 9.41 -39.85
C ASN A 783 -20.85 10.43 -40.63
N THR A 784 -20.23 11.41 -39.95
CA THR A 784 -19.32 12.34 -40.61
C THR A 784 -18.13 11.61 -41.25
N ASP A 785 -17.79 11.99 -42.48
CA ASP A 785 -16.58 11.55 -43.15
C ASP A 785 -15.35 12.22 -42.50
N LEU A 786 -14.43 11.39 -42.01
CA LEU A 786 -13.19 11.86 -41.38
C LEU A 786 -12.13 12.28 -42.41
N GLU A 787 -12.40 12.15 -43.71
CA GLU A 787 -11.53 12.62 -44.81
C GLU A 787 -10.09 12.06 -44.69
N GLY A 788 -9.97 10.79 -44.31
CA GLY A 788 -8.67 10.16 -44.14
C GLY A 788 -8.02 10.36 -42.76
N ASN A 789 -8.56 11.21 -41.89
CA ASN A 789 -8.02 11.45 -40.53
C ASN A 789 -8.25 10.28 -39.57
N ILE A 790 -7.52 10.28 -38.45
CA ILE A 790 -7.64 9.26 -37.38
C ILE A 790 -8.92 9.50 -36.57
N LEU A 791 -9.23 10.77 -36.28
CA LEU A 791 -10.39 11.14 -35.50
C LEU A 791 -11.01 12.46 -35.96
N GLY A 792 -12.26 12.68 -35.56
CA GLY A 792 -12.98 13.94 -35.64
C GLY A 792 -13.21 14.50 -34.25
N ALA A 793 -12.96 15.80 -34.06
CA ALA A 793 -13.09 16.47 -32.76
C ALA A 793 -13.45 17.95 -32.92
N VAL A 794 -13.92 18.58 -31.84
CA VAL A 794 -14.24 20.01 -31.77
C VAL A 794 -13.04 20.79 -31.24
N ARG A 795 -12.74 21.96 -31.81
CA ARG A 795 -11.65 22.82 -31.31
C ARG A 795 -11.96 23.28 -29.89
N ASP A 796 -10.96 23.33 -29.02
CA ASP A 796 -11.11 23.81 -27.65
C ASP A 796 -10.97 25.36 -27.62
N PRO A 797 -12.07 26.10 -27.39
CA PRO A 797 -12.02 27.55 -27.38
C PRO A 797 -11.36 28.11 -26.11
N ILE A 798 -11.33 27.35 -25.01
CA ILE A 798 -10.70 27.75 -23.75
C ILE A 798 -9.18 27.70 -23.91
N ILE A 799 -8.64 26.60 -24.44
CA ILE A 799 -7.20 26.48 -24.71
C ILE A 799 -6.76 27.51 -25.75
N SER A 800 -7.57 27.73 -26.78
CA SER A 800 -7.33 28.80 -27.76
C SER A 800 -7.27 30.20 -27.13
N GLY A 801 -8.17 30.50 -26.19
CA GLY A 801 -8.17 31.77 -25.45
C GLY A 801 -7.06 31.89 -24.41
N SER A 802 -6.62 30.77 -23.85
CA SER A 802 -5.56 30.72 -22.83
C SER A 802 -4.25 31.33 -23.32
N ASN A 803 -3.96 31.24 -24.62
CA ASN A 803 -2.75 31.80 -25.23
C ASN A 803 -2.53 33.29 -24.90
N LYS A 804 -3.62 34.04 -24.71
CA LYS A 804 -3.60 35.49 -24.48
C LYS A 804 -4.29 35.91 -23.18
N SER A 805 -4.85 34.97 -22.43
CA SER A 805 -5.54 35.27 -21.18
C SER A 805 -4.53 35.52 -20.06
N PRO A 806 -4.63 36.63 -19.31
CA PRO A 806 -3.77 36.89 -18.17
C PRO A 806 -4.12 36.04 -16.93
N MET A 807 -5.34 35.49 -16.87
CA MET A 807 -5.84 34.69 -15.74
C MET A 807 -5.51 33.20 -15.89
N TYR A 808 -5.34 32.74 -17.14
CA TYR A 808 -5.19 31.32 -17.45
C TYR A 808 -4.36 31.17 -18.73
N ASN A 809 -3.04 31.03 -18.60
CA ASN A 809 -2.11 30.96 -19.74
C ASN A 809 -1.43 29.59 -19.85
N LYS A 810 -1.79 28.83 -20.88
CA LYS A 810 -1.23 27.49 -21.17
C LYS A 810 -0.21 27.48 -22.31
N LYS A 811 0.23 28.63 -22.82
CA LYS A 811 1.10 28.69 -24.00
C LYS A 811 2.39 27.88 -23.82
N ASN A 812 3.08 28.09 -22.70
CA ASN A 812 4.33 27.38 -22.40
C ASN A 812 4.10 25.87 -22.23
N ASP A 813 2.95 25.47 -21.68
CA ASP A 813 2.63 24.06 -21.46
C ASP A 813 2.35 23.36 -22.79
N MET A 814 1.64 24.01 -23.72
CA MET A 814 1.41 23.53 -25.07
C MET A 814 2.71 23.41 -25.88
N GLU A 815 3.64 24.37 -25.73
CA GLU A 815 4.97 24.30 -26.35
C GLU A 815 5.78 23.11 -25.80
N LYS A 816 5.77 22.86 -24.48
CA LYS A 816 6.43 21.70 -23.85
C LYS A 816 5.85 20.37 -24.34
N LEU A 817 4.54 20.29 -24.55
CA LEU A 817 3.87 19.09 -25.10
C LEU A 817 4.23 18.84 -26.57
N GLY A 818 4.79 19.85 -27.26
CA GLY A 818 5.11 19.79 -28.69
C GLY A 818 3.90 20.05 -29.58
N ILE A 819 2.90 20.79 -29.08
CA ILE A 819 1.74 21.23 -29.87
C ILE A 819 2.18 22.35 -30.81
N LYS A 820 2.09 22.12 -32.12
CA LYS A 820 2.55 23.07 -33.15
C LYS A 820 1.67 24.31 -33.27
N ASN A 821 0.36 24.14 -33.09
CA ASN A 821 -0.62 25.22 -33.19
C ASN A 821 -1.66 25.09 -32.07
N ILE A 822 -1.59 25.98 -31.08
CA ILE A 822 -2.53 25.99 -29.93
C ILE A 822 -3.99 26.17 -30.35
N TYR A 823 -4.25 26.79 -31.51
CA TYR A 823 -5.62 27.01 -32.01
C TYR A 823 -6.22 25.77 -32.71
N ASP A 824 -5.41 24.74 -32.94
CA ASP A 824 -5.86 23.43 -33.44
C ASP A 824 -5.97 22.41 -32.30
N TYR A 825 -5.78 22.83 -31.05
CA TYR A 825 -6.01 21.98 -29.89
C TYR A 825 -7.52 21.65 -29.79
N PHE A 826 -7.86 20.38 -29.63
CA PHE A 826 -9.24 19.89 -29.57
C PHE A 826 -9.64 19.39 -28.19
N GLN A 827 -10.93 19.46 -27.90
CA GLN A 827 -11.52 18.96 -26.66
C GLN A 827 -11.81 17.46 -26.79
N ALA A 828 -11.47 16.66 -25.78
CA ALA A 828 -11.53 15.20 -25.85
C ALA A 828 -12.88 14.58 -25.48
N GLY A 829 -13.79 15.33 -24.88
CA GLY A 829 -15.07 14.83 -24.37
C GLY A 829 -16.04 14.35 -25.44
N MET A 830 -15.88 14.77 -26.69
CA MET A 830 -16.58 14.17 -27.84
C MET A 830 -15.60 13.92 -28.97
N LEU A 831 -15.47 12.65 -29.37
CA LEU A 831 -14.55 12.20 -30.43
C LEU A 831 -15.23 11.20 -31.35
N VAL A 832 -15.10 11.38 -32.66
CA VAL A 832 -15.41 10.34 -33.64
C VAL A 832 -14.11 9.66 -34.03
N ILE A 833 -13.90 8.40 -33.67
CA ILE A 833 -12.60 7.72 -33.82
C ILE A 833 -12.72 6.61 -34.87
N ASP A 834 -11.81 6.61 -35.85
CA ASP A 834 -11.59 5.50 -36.77
C ASP A 834 -10.74 4.42 -36.07
N ILE A 835 -11.37 3.31 -35.69
CA ILE A 835 -10.74 2.25 -34.88
C ILE A 835 -9.61 1.57 -35.65
N ASN A 836 -9.77 1.42 -36.96
CA ASN A 836 -8.75 0.78 -37.79
C ASN A 836 -7.49 1.63 -37.82
N LYS A 837 -7.61 2.94 -38.09
CA LYS A 837 -6.45 3.84 -38.20
C LYS A 837 -5.75 4.10 -36.87
N ILE A 838 -6.49 4.26 -35.79
CA ILE A 838 -5.86 4.50 -34.48
C ILE A 838 -5.10 3.26 -33.97
N SER A 839 -5.43 2.08 -34.49
CA SER A 839 -4.74 0.81 -34.20
C SER A 839 -3.45 0.62 -35.03
N GLU A 840 -3.22 1.44 -36.06
CA GLU A 840 -2.04 1.32 -36.92
C GLU A 840 -0.74 1.68 -36.18
N ASP A 841 0.35 1.05 -36.60
CA ASP A 841 1.72 1.33 -36.14
C ASP A 841 1.93 1.30 -34.61
N GLY A 842 1.07 0.62 -33.85
CA GLY A 842 1.14 0.58 -32.38
C GLY A 842 0.94 1.94 -31.72
N LEU A 843 0.13 2.81 -32.34
CA LEU A 843 -0.15 4.15 -31.82
C LEU A 843 -0.86 4.12 -30.46
N CYS A 844 -1.83 3.21 -30.29
CA CYS A 844 -2.56 3.00 -29.05
C CYS A 844 -1.62 2.73 -27.87
N GLU A 845 -0.69 1.77 -28.01
CA GLU A 845 0.27 1.40 -26.98
C GLU A 845 1.19 2.58 -26.62
N ARG A 846 1.67 3.34 -27.62
CA ARG A 846 2.48 4.53 -27.36
C ARG A 846 1.72 5.61 -26.59
N MET A 847 0.44 5.82 -26.87
CA MET A 847 -0.38 6.78 -26.13
C MET A 847 -0.59 6.33 -24.68
N ILE A 848 -0.92 5.06 -24.46
CA ILE A 848 -1.10 4.48 -23.12
C ILE A 848 0.19 4.56 -22.31
N ASP A 849 1.33 4.17 -22.89
CA ASP A 849 2.62 4.22 -22.22
C ASP A 849 3.05 5.65 -21.91
N TYR A 850 2.78 6.60 -22.82
CA TYR A 850 3.04 8.01 -22.59
C TYR A 850 2.18 8.55 -21.43
N ALA A 851 0.88 8.25 -21.43
CA ALA A 851 -0.06 8.62 -20.36
C ALA A 851 0.35 8.08 -18.98
N ALA A 852 0.90 6.87 -18.93
CA ALA A 852 1.36 6.24 -17.69
C ALA A 852 2.72 6.77 -17.20
N THR A 853 3.50 7.44 -18.05
CA THR A 853 4.89 7.84 -17.74
C THR A 853 5.12 9.35 -17.72
N HIS A 854 4.18 10.14 -18.23
CA HIS A 854 4.29 11.59 -18.33
C HIS A 854 3.09 12.28 -17.68
N ASP A 855 3.38 13.16 -16.73
CA ASP A 855 2.37 14.01 -16.07
C ASP A 855 1.93 15.13 -17.01
N CYS A 856 0.73 14.98 -17.58
CA CYS A 856 0.12 15.95 -18.49
C CYS A 856 -0.96 16.75 -17.75
N ASP A 857 -1.01 18.07 -17.99
CA ASP A 857 -1.91 18.98 -17.27
C ASP A 857 -3.39 18.67 -17.51
N LEU A 858 -3.75 18.33 -18.76
CA LEU A 858 -5.09 17.94 -19.18
C LEU A 858 -5.17 16.45 -19.50
N VAL A 859 -4.38 15.65 -18.78
CA VAL A 859 -4.45 14.19 -18.76
C VAL A 859 -4.47 13.57 -20.17
N ASP A 860 -5.44 12.73 -20.51
CA ASP A 860 -5.57 12.06 -21.81
C ASP A 860 -5.79 13.02 -22.99
N GLN A 861 -6.42 14.17 -22.77
CA GLN A 861 -6.68 15.17 -23.81
C GLN A 861 -5.36 15.72 -24.38
N ASP A 862 -4.36 15.95 -23.52
CA ASP A 862 -3.01 16.34 -23.95
C ASP A 862 -2.32 15.23 -24.74
N VAL A 863 -2.49 13.97 -24.31
CA VAL A 863 -1.93 12.81 -25.01
C VAL A 863 -2.54 12.69 -26.41
N LEU A 864 -3.86 12.75 -26.52
CA LEU A 864 -4.56 12.70 -27.80
C LEU A 864 -4.14 13.84 -28.72
N ASN A 865 -4.08 15.07 -28.22
CA ASN A 865 -3.62 16.23 -29.01
C ASN A 865 -2.16 16.08 -29.46
N LYS A 866 -1.27 15.59 -28.58
CA LYS A 866 0.14 15.37 -28.91
C LYS A 866 0.31 14.37 -30.05
N PHE A 867 -0.37 13.24 -29.98
CA PHE A 867 -0.18 12.12 -30.91
C PHE A 867 -1.04 12.21 -32.17
N CYS A 868 -2.20 12.86 -32.11
CA CYS A 868 -3.13 12.97 -33.23
C CYS A 868 -3.05 14.32 -33.98
N GLN A 869 -2.26 15.30 -33.52
CA GLN A 869 -2.13 16.59 -34.21
C GLN A 869 -1.83 16.42 -35.71
N GLY A 870 -2.55 17.18 -36.55
CA GLY A 870 -2.45 17.09 -38.01
C GLY A 870 -3.16 15.88 -38.64
N LYS A 871 -3.82 15.04 -37.84
CA LYS A 871 -4.64 13.91 -38.28
C LYS A 871 -6.06 13.97 -37.68
N VAL A 872 -6.61 15.19 -37.58
CA VAL A 872 -7.90 15.50 -36.96
C VAL A 872 -8.81 16.20 -37.96
N LYS A 873 -10.04 15.70 -38.11
CA LYS A 873 -11.13 16.43 -38.78
C LYS A 873 -11.82 17.32 -37.74
N PHE A 874 -11.73 18.64 -37.90
CA PHE A 874 -12.47 19.55 -37.03
C PHE A 874 -13.96 19.55 -37.37
N LEU A 875 -14.79 19.27 -36.36
CA LEU A 875 -16.24 19.17 -36.44
C LEU A 875 -16.92 20.51 -36.12
N ASP A 876 -18.23 20.60 -36.37
CA ASP A 876 -19.05 21.75 -35.94
C ASP A 876 -18.98 21.88 -34.40
N ASN A 877 -18.59 23.05 -33.92
CA ASN A 877 -18.38 23.31 -32.50
C ASN A 877 -19.67 23.17 -31.65
N ARG A 878 -20.86 23.13 -32.27
CA ARG A 878 -22.13 22.85 -31.57
C ARG A 878 -22.17 21.44 -30.97
N TRP A 879 -21.37 20.49 -31.49
CA TRP A 879 -21.30 19.13 -30.97
C TRP A 879 -20.55 19.00 -29.63
N ASN A 880 -19.91 20.06 -29.12
CA ASN A 880 -19.21 20.01 -27.85
C ASN A 880 -19.03 21.42 -27.28
N VAL A 881 -20.11 21.97 -26.70
CA VAL A 881 -20.12 23.33 -26.15
C VAL A 881 -19.87 23.28 -24.64
N ASP A 882 -18.67 23.70 -24.23
CA ASP A 882 -18.33 23.87 -22.81
C ASP A 882 -19.17 25.01 -22.18
N VAL A 883 -19.85 24.71 -21.08
CA VAL A 883 -20.69 25.68 -20.35
C VAL A 883 -20.10 26.20 -19.03
N ASN A 884 -18.87 25.82 -18.68
CA ASN A 884 -18.25 26.20 -17.41
C ASN A 884 -18.01 27.71 -17.27
N THR A 885 -17.85 28.16 -16.02
CA THR A 885 -17.69 29.60 -15.73
C THR A 885 -16.37 30.18 -16.23
N ILE A 886 -15.33 29.36 -16.34
CA ILE A 886 -14.01 29.75 -16.85
C ILE A 886 -14.09 30.10 -18.33
N ALA A 887 -14.88 29.38 -19.11
CA ALA A 887 -14.99 29.57 -20.54
C ALA A 887 -15.47 30.99 -20.89
N MET A 888 -16.43 31.52 -20.12
CA MET A 888 -16.89 32.92 -20.30
C MET A 888 -15.82 33.97 -19.99
N LYS A 889 -14.80 33.63 -19.20
CA LYS A 889 -13.69 34.53 -18.85
C LYS A 889 -12.50 34.38 -19.79
N VAL A 890 -12.27 33.19 -20.34
CA VAL A 890 -11.06 32.86 -21.13
C VAL A 890 -11.30 32.91 -22.63
N VAL A 891 -12.43 32.40 -23.12
CA VAL A 891 -12.74 32.35 -24.57
C VAL A 891 -12.77 33.73 -25.24
N PRO A 892 -13.14 34.85 -24.58
CA PRO A 892 -13.04 36.19 -25.19
C PRO A 892 -11.62 36.56 -25.68
N TYR A 893 -10.56 35.90 -25.17
CA TYR A 893 -9.18 36.08 -25.60
C TYR A 893 -8.78 35.22 -26.81
N ALA A 894 -9.65 34.29 -27.25
CA ALA A 894 -9.46 33.46 -28.43
C ALA A 894 -9.58 34.30 -29.72
N PRO A 895 -9.26 33.74 -30.91
CA PRO A 895 -9.50 34.42 -32.18
C PRO A 895 -10.95 34.93 -32.29
N ALA A 896 -11.13 36.14 -32.81
CA ALA A 896 -12.41 36.85 -32.74
C ALA A 896 -13.59 36.06 -33.34
N GLU A 897 -13.35 35.28 -34.40
CA GLU A 897 -14.41 34.45 -34.98
C GLU A 897 -14.80 33.29 -34.08
N MET A 898 -13.83 32.63 -33.43
CA MET A 898 -14.08 31.56 -32.48
C MET A 898 -14.89 32.05 -31.28
N TRP A 899 -14.62 33.26 -30.76
CA TRP A 899 -15.45 33.86 -29.71
C TRP A 899 -16.89 34.14 -30.18
N ARG A 900 -17.07 34.68 -31.39
CA ARG A 900 -18.41 34.94 -31.93
C ARG A 900 -19.19 33.65 -32.16
N GLU A 901 -18.51 32.64 -32.70
CA GLU A 901 -19.07 31.31 -32.92
C GLU A 901 -19.47 30.65 -31.61
N TYR A 902 -18.57 30.63 -30.63
CA TYR A 902 -18.84 30.11 -29.29
C TYR A 902 -20.09 30.75 -28.66
N LYS A 903 -20.22 32.09 -28.73
CA LYS A 903 -21.43 32.77 -28.24
C LYS A 903 -22.72 32.36 -28.95
N ARG A 904 -22.68 32.14 -30.28
CA ARG A 904 -23.85 31.66 -31.04
C ARG A 904 -24.19 30.24 -30.62
N ASN A 905 -23.18 29.37 -30.53
CA ASN A 905 -23.35 27.96 -30.24
C ASN A 905 -23.83 27.69 -28.82
N ARG A 906 -23.53 28.56 -27.84
CA ARG A 906 -24.08 28.44 -26.46
C ARG A 906 -25.61 28.53 -26.39
N GLU A 907 -26.24 29.24 -27.33
CA GLU A 907 -27.71 29.37 -27.36
C GLU A 907 -28.39 28.27 -28.18
N ASP A 908 -27.63 27.53 -29.01
CA ASP A 908 -28.13 26.47 -29.90
C ASP A 908 -27.08 25.35 -29.99
N ALA A 909 -26.80 24.71 -28.86
CA ALA A 909 -25.82 23.62 -28.80
C ALA A 909 -26.49 22.28 -29.16
N TYR A 910 -25.76 21.42 -29.87
CA TYR A 910 -26.16 20.04 -30.08
C TYR A 910 -25.78 19.17 -28.89
N ILE A 911 -24.67 19.50 -28.21
CA ILE A 911 -24.28 18.89 -26.93
C ILE A 911 -23.78 19.99 -25.99
N TYR A 912 -24.43 20.09 -24.83
CA TYR A 912 -23.97 20.90 -23.71
C TYR A 912 -23.04 20.05 -22.84
N HIS A 913 -21.80 20.50 -22.66
CA HIS A 913 -20.79 19.79 -21.89
C HIS A 913 -20.47 20.54 -20.58
N PHE A 914 -20.82 19.93 -19.45
CA PHE A 914 -20.59 20.49 -18.11
C PHE A 914 -19.18 20.16 -17.60
N ALA A 915 -18.16 20.48 -18.41
CA ALA A 915 -16.76 20.15 -18.16
C ALA A 915 -16.18 20.92 -16.95
N GLY A 916 -15.24 20.31 -16.23
CA GLY A 916 -14.52 20.95 -15.13
C GLY A 916 -15.23 20.84 -13.77
N ALA A 917 -15.00 21.81 -12.88
CA ALA A 917 -15.45 21.76 -11.48
C ALA A 917 -16.91 22.19 -11.27
N ASP A 918 -17.41 23.05 -12.16
CA ASP A 918 -18.75 23.63 -12.06
C ASP A 918 -19.78 22.60 -12.55
N LYS A 919 -20.36 21.84 -11.61
CA LYS A 919 -21.33 20.78 -11.94
C LYS A 919 -22.76 21.20 -11.55
N PRO A 920 -23.75 21.10 -12.47
CA PRO A 920 -25.12 21.53 -12.20
C PRO A 920 -25.86 20.68 -11.15
N TRP A 921 -25.38 19.46 -10.89
CA TRP A 921 -25.87 18.60 -9.79
C TRP A 921 -25.23 18.91 -8.43
N ASN A 922 -24.23 19.80 -8.37
CA ASN A 922 -23.68 20.34 -7.12
C ASN A 922 -24.21 21.74 -6.84
N ASP A 923 -24.38 22.58 -7.88
CA ASP A 923 -24.96 23.91 -7.78
C ASP A 923 -26.00 24.15 -8.90
N PRO A 924 -27.32 24.15 -8.58
CA PRO A 924 -28.38 24.38 -9.56
C PRO A 924 -28.45 25.84 -10.04
N GLY A 925 -27.66 26.76 -9.47
CA GLY A 925 -27.57 28.16 -9.86
C GLY A 925 -26.56 28.46 -10.98
N LEU A 926 -25.78 27.45 -11.41
CA LEU A 926 -24.80 27.60 -12.48
C LEU A 926 -25.43 27.90 -13.84
N ASP A 927 -24.65 28.50 -14.72
CA ASP A 927 -25.08 28.78 -16.09
C ASP A 927 -25.46 27.47 -16.82
N LYS A 928 -26.58 27.50 -17.55
CA LYS A 928 -27.18 26.36 -18.24
C LYS A 928 -27.53 25.15 -17.35
N ALA A 929 -27.55 25.29 -16.01
CA ALA A 929 -27.95 24.21 -15.11
C ALA A 929 -29.43 23.79 -15.30
N ASP A 930 -30.28 24.72 -15.76
CA ASP A 930 -31.67 24.46 -16.14
C ASP A 930 -31.79 23.34 -17.18
N ILE A 931 -30.90 23.33 -18.18
CA ILE A 931 -30.86 22.32 -19.24
C ILE A 931 -30.57 20.92 -18.66
N PHE A 932 -29.61 20.83 -17.74
CA PHE A 932 -29.30 19.58 -17.03
C PHE A 932 -30.50 19.10 -16.20
N TRP A 933 -31.10 19.99 -15.41
CA TRP A 933 -32.20 19.62 -14.53
C TRP A 933 -33.48 19.25 -15.29
N ASP A 934 -33.74 19.87 -16.44
CA ASP A 934 -34.84 19.49 -17.33
C ASP A 934 -34.67 18.09 -17.91
N ALA A 935 -33.44 17.70 -18.25
CA ALA A 935 -33.13 16.34 -18.67
C ALA A 935 -33.20 15.35 -17.47
N ALA A 936 -32.65 15.72 -16.31
CA ALA A 936 -32.58 14.87 -15.14
C ALA A 936 -33.96 14.45 -14.64
N ARG A 937 -34.93 15.38 -14.61
CA ARG A 937 -36.33 15.15 -14.20
C ARG A 937 -37.07 14.06 -14.98
N LYS A 938 -36.58 13.69 -16.16
CA LYS A 938 -37.17 12.63 -17.00
C LYS A 938 -36.60 11.24 -16.72
N THR A 939 -35.66 11.13 -15.78
CA THR A 939 -34.96 9.87 -15.46
C THR A 939 -35.35 9.35 -14.08
N SER A 940 -35.22 8.04 -13.87
CA SER A 940 -35.33 7.45 -12.53
C SER A 940 -34.14 7.76 -11.61
N PHE A 941 -33.18 8.55 -12.10
CA PHE A 941 -32.05 9.03 -11.32
C PHE A 941 -32.31 10.42 -10.73
N TYR A 942 -33.41 11.08 -11.09
CA TYR A 942 -33.73 12.42 -10.60
C TYR A 942 -33.71 12.51 -9.07
N GLU A 943 -34.41 11.59 -8.40
CA GLU A 943 -34.50 11.57 -6.94
C GLU A 943 -33.15 11.23 -6.29
N ILE A 944 -32.32 10.43 -6.96
CA ILE A 944 -30.97 10.08 -6.48
C ILE A 944 -30.06 11.30 -6.56
N ILE A 945 -30.06 11.98 -7.70
CA ILE A 945 -29.27 13.20 -7.91
C ILE A 945 -29.75 14.33 -6.98
N LEU A 946 -31.08 14.43 -6.77
CA LEU A 946 -31.64 15.34 -5.77
C LEU A 946 -31.28 14.94 -4.35
N GLU A 947 -31.28 13.66 -4.00
CA GLU A 947 -30.88 13.18 -2.69
C GLU A 947 -29.40 13.50 -2.43
N ASP A 948 -28.52 13.34 -3.42
CA ASP A 948 -27.11 13.75 -3.30
C ASP A 948 -26.98 15.28 -3.17
N LEU A 949 -27.74 16.05 -3.97
CA LEU A 949 -27.79 17.52 -3.88
C LEU A 949 -28.38 17.98 -2.53
N ILE A 950 -29.39 17.30 -1.99
CA ILE A 950 -30.04 17.62 -0.71
C ILE A 950 -29.21 17.09 0.44
N GLY A 951 -28.52 15.97 0.32
CA GLY A 951 -27.55 15.50 1.31
C GLY A 951 -26.42 16.52 1.45
N SER A 952 -25.96 17.07 0.33
CA SER A 952 -25.01 18.17 0.30
C SER A 952 -25.62 19.52 0.73
N SER A 953 -26.89 19.83 0.41
CA SER A 953 -27.53 21.15 0.68
C SER A 953 -28.46 21.25 1.90
N ALA A 954 -28.89 20.14 2.49
CA ALA A 954 -29.56 20.06 3.80
C ALA A 954 -28.56 20.32 4.92
N PHE A 955 -27.27 20.08 4.67
CA PHE A 955 -26.17 20.65 5.43
C PHE A 955 -26.16 22.20 5.35
N PHE A 956 -26.48 22.77 4.20
CA PHE A 956 -26.44 24.24 3.98
C PHE A 956 -27.71 25.03 4.37
N ARG A 957 -28.89 24.41 4.58
CA ARG A 957 -30.15 25.17 4.80
C ARG A 957 -30.81 25.03 6.18
N ARG A 958 -30.32 24.19 7.08
CA ARG A 958 -30.72 24.23 8.51
C ARG A 958 -29.65 24.78 9.45
N GLY A 959 -28.48 25.14 8.93
CA GLY A 959 -27.51 25.96 9.66
C GLY A 959 -27.85 27.44 9.53
N VAL A 960 -28.18 28.09 10.64
CA VAL A 960 -27.82 29.50 10.81
C VAL A 960 -26.36 29.64 10.38
N VAL A 961 -26.08 30.59 9.50
CA VAL A 961 -24.73 30.98 9.11
C VAL A 961 -23.93 31.27 10.39
N THR A 962 -23.20 30.27 10.87
CA THR A 962 -22.11 30.43 11.80
C THR A 962 -20.84 30.05 11.05
N LYS A 963 -19.75 30.72 11.40
CA LYS A 963 -18.44 30.67 10.71
C LYS A 963 -17.81 29.26 10.58
N SER A 964 -18.50 28.20 10.99
CA SER A 964 -18.05 26.81 11.02
C SER A 964 -18.17 26.05 9.69
N ASP A 965 -18.94 26.50 8.70
CA ASP A 965 -19.07 25.73 7.43
C ASP A 965 -17.84 25.83 6.52
N HIS A 966 -16.94 26.78 6.79
CA HIS A 966 -15.58 26.76 6.23
C HIS A 966 -14.67 25.68 6.83
N VAL A 967 -15.10 24.98 7.88
CA VAL A 967 -14.34 23.93 8.56
C VAL A 967 -14.62 22.57 7.92
N LEU A 968 -15.85 22.25 7.53
CA LEU A 968 -16.18 20.94 6.91
C LEU A 968 -15.62 20.79 5.48
N ASP A 969 -15.63 21.84 4.67
CA ASP A 969 -14.95 21.82 3.37
C ASP A 969 -13.42 21.71 3.52
N ARG A 970 -12.85 22.21 4.63
CA ARG A 970 -11.43 22.02 4.97
C ARG A 970 -11.14 20.67 5.63
N LEU A 971 -12.15 19.96 6.14
CA LEU A 971 -11.99 18.64 6.77
C LEU A 971 -11.88 17.50 5.73
N SER A 972 -12.31 17.74 4.48
CA SER A 972 -11.98 16.85 3.35
C SER A 972 -10.49 16.86 2.97
N LEU A 973 -9.72 17.76 3.59
CA LEU A 973 -8.27 17.89 3.44
C LEU A 973 -7.51 17.30 4.64
N TRP A 974 -8.20 16.69 5.62
CA TRP A 974 -7.58 16.07 6.79
C TRP A 974 -7.36 14.56 6.58
N PRO A 975 -6.29 13.97 7.15
CA PRO A 975 -6.06 12.52 7.12
C PRO A 975 -7.24 11.74 7.73
N ASP A 976 -7.57 10.56 7.15
CA ASP A 976 -8.71 9.70 7.52
C ASP A 976 -8.79 9.38 9.02
N ASP A 977 -7.64 9.37 9.69
CA ASP A 977 -7.44 9.11 11.12
C ASP A 977 -7.91 10.25 12.04
N VAL A 978 -7.80 11.52 11.62
CA VAL A 978 -8.30 12.67 12.40
C VAL A 978 -9.80 12.88 12.16
N ALA A 979 -10.25 12.71 10.91
CA ALA A 979 -11.66 12.70 10.57
C ALA A 979 -12.42 11.61 11.38
N GLY A 980 -11.83 10.43 11.55
CA GLY A 980 -12.38 9.35 12.37
C GLY A 980 -12.51 9.66 13.87
N MET A 981 -11.68 10.55 14.42
CA MET A 981 -11.74 10.97 15.84
C MET A 981 -12.68 12.16 16.07
N VAL A 982 -12.74 13.10 15.13
CA VAL A 982 -13.45 14.39 15.28
C VAL A 982 -14.90 14.31 14.81
N ILE A 983 -15.21 13.51 13.79
CA ILE A 983 -16.58 13.35 13.26
C ILE A 983 -17.56 12.81 14.32
N PRO A 984 -17.22 11.81 15.16
CA PRO A 984 -18.09 11.36 16.25
C PRO A 984 -18.34 12.44 17.30
N ILE A 985 -17.32 13.23 17.66
CA ILE A 985 -17.40 14.31 18.65
C ILE A 985 -18.27 15.45 18.12
N MET A 986 -18.13 15.81 16.84
CA MET A 986 -18.94 16.85 16.20
C MET A 986 -20.37 16.39 15.90
N LYS A 987 -20.60 15.10 15.61
CA LYS A 987 -21.96 14.53 15.53
C LYS A 987 -22.66 14.56 16.89
N ALA A 988 -21.96 14.18 17.96
CA ALA A 988 -22.48 14.28 19.32
C ALA A 988 -22.75 15.74 19.74
N TYR A 989 -21.89 16.68 19.32
CA TYR A 989 -22.10 18.11 19.53
C TYR A 989 -23.30 18.65 18.74
N ALA A 990 -23.48 18.23 17.49
CA ALA A 990 -24.63 18.61 16.67
C ALA A 990 -25.96 18.07 17.24
N GLU A 991 -25.97 16.83 17.76
CA GLU A 991 -27.13 16.26 18.47
C GLU A 991 -27.46 17.02 19.76
N LEU A 992 -26.45 17.46 20.51
CA LEU A 992 -26.62 18.32 21.70
C LEU A 992 -27.12 19.74 21.34
N ALA A 993 -26.73 20.25 20.17
CA ALA A 993 -27.17 21.55 19.66
C ALA A 993 -28.63 21.53 19.17
N GLU A 994 -29.10 20.42 18.57
CA GLU A 994 -30.51 20.24 18.19
C GLU A 994 -31.46 20.20 19.40
N LEU A 995 -30.96 19.87 20.60
CA LEU A 995 -31.69 19.93 21.88
C LEU A 995 -31.75 21.35 22.50
N GLY A 996 -31.16 22.36 21.85
CA GLY A 996 -31.25 23.77 22.27
C GLY A 996 -30.39 24.15 23.48
N LEU A 997 -29.32 23.42 23.76
CA LEU A 997 -28.48 23.62 24.96
C LEU A 997 -27.26 24.53 24.74
N SER A 998 -27.22 25.38 23.71
CA SER A 998 -25.96 26.03 23.31
C SER A 998 -25.45 27.20 24.17
N ASP A 999 -26.18 27.71 25.16
CA ASP A 999 -25.62 28.71 26.11
C ASP A 999 -25.68 28.24 27.58
N ARG A 1000 -26.38 27.13 27.86
CA ARG A 1000 -26.49 26.53 29.20
C ARG A 1000 -25.55 25.34 29.41
N LEU A 1001 -25.02 24.72 28.35
CA LEU A 1001 -24.10 23.58 28.51
C LEU A 1001 -22.83 24.00 29.28
N LEU A 1002 -22.30 25.21 29.06
CA LEU A 1002 -21.14 25.71 29.79
C LEU A 1002 -21.45 26.01 31.28
N GLU A 1003 -22.67 26.42 31.62
CA GLU A 1003 -23.09 26.57 33.02
C GLU A 1003 -23.36 25.21 33.71
N VAL A 1004 -23.75 24.17 32.96
CA VAL A 1004 -24.15 22.86 33.53
C VAL A 1004 -22.99 21.88 33.67
N ILE A 1005 -22.00 21.87 32.75
CA ILE A 1005 -20.91 20.87 32.84
C ILE A 1005 -20.01 21.09 34.06
N GLY A 1006 -20.04 22.31 34.63
CA GLY A 1006 -19.30 22.65 35.84
C GLY A 1006 -19.83 22.01 37.13
N GLU A 1007 -21.13 21.76 37.29
CA GLU A 1007 -21.66 21.41 38.62
C GLU A 1007 -22.13 19.95 38.80
N GLU A 1008 -22.98 19.31 38.00
CA GLU A 1008 -23.42 17.92 38.33
C GLU A 1008 -23.85 17.06 37.12
N ASP A 1009 -22.91 16.38 36.43
CA ASP A 1009 -23.25 15.28 35.50
C ASP A 1009 -23.58 14.02 36.32
N GLU A 1010 -24.87 13.80 36.64
CA GLU A 1010 -25.34 12.65 37.41
C GLU A 1010 -25.01 11.32 36.74
N ASP A 1011 -25.01 11.23 35.41
CA ASP A 1011 -24.68 10.00 34.68
C ASP A 1011 -23.18 9.68 34.76
N TYR A 1012 -22.32 10.69 34.69
CA TYR A 1012 -20.90 10.53 34.99
C TYR A 1012 -20.68 10.08 36.43
N LYS A 1013 -21.41 10.66 37.40
CA LYS A 1013 -21.35 10.22 38.81
C LYS A 1013 -21.84 8.77 38.96
N ARG A 1014 -22.90 8.36 38.24
CA ARG A 1014 -23.40 6.97 38.21
C ARG A 1014 -22.35 6.01 37.67
N LEU A 1015 -21.60 6.37 36.62
CA LEU A 1015 -20.49 5.57 36.09
C LEU A 1015 -19.32 5.47 37.09
N MET A 1016 -18.91 6.59 37.69
CA MET A 1016 -17.79 6.62 38.64
C MET A 1016 -18.08 5.92 39.97
N ASN A 1017 -19.33 5.97 40.43
CA ASN A 1017 -19.73 5.36 41.70
C ASN A 1017 -20.19 3.90 41.55
N ALA A 1018 -20.29 3.39 40.31
CA ALA A 1018 -20.67 1.99 40.08
C ALA A 1018 -19.59 1.06 40.64
N LYS A 1019 -19.95 0.20 41.59
CA LYS A 1019 -19.01 -0.78 42.16
C LYS A 1019 -18.67 -1.88 41.16
N LYS A 1020 -19.58 -2.17 40.23
CA LYS A 1020 -19.38 -3.13 39.15
C LYS A 1020 -19.99 -2.59 37.86
N LEU A 1021 -19.15 -2.25 36.90
CA LEU A 1021 -19.54 -1.76 35.58
C LEU A 1021 -19.46 -2.90 34.56
N ILE A 1022 -20.54 -3.16 33.83
CA ILE A 1022 -20.60 -4.26 32.85
C ILE A 1022 -21.10 -3.72 31.53
N PHE A 1023 -20.42 -4.07 30.43
CA PHE A 1023 -20.86 -3.70 29.09
C PHE A 1023 -21.56 -4.88 28.43
N TYR A 1024 -22.72 -4.67 27.85
CA TYR A 1024 -23.47 -5.69 27.12
C TYR A 1024 -23.40 -5.47 25.62
N GLY A 1025 -22.70 -6.37 24.92
CA GLY A 1025 -22.41 -6.35 23.49
C GLY A 1025 -20.90 -6.19 23.20
N ALA A 1026 -20.26 -7.17 22.57
CA ALA A 1026 -18.89 -7.05 22.06
C ALA A 1026 -18.89 -6.76 20.56
N GLY A 1027 -18.51 -5.54 20.20
CA GLY A 1027 -18.49 -5.07 18.81
C GLY A 1027 -17.66 -3.81 18.67
N ASN A 1028 -17.72 -3.18 17.49
CA ASN A 1028 -16.95 -1.96 17.21
C ASN A 1028 -17.36 -0.80 18.14
N CYS A 1029 -18.64 -0.69 18.50
CA CYS A 1029 -19.14 0.35 19.41
C CYS A 1029 -18.55 0.21 20.82
N CYS A 1030 -18.50 -1.02 21.36
CA CYS A 1030 -17.84 -1.29 22.64
C CYS A 1030 -16.34 -0.95 22.59
N LYS A 1031 -15.64 -1.25 21.49
CA LYS A 1031 -14.22 -0.89 21.33
C LYS A 1031 -14.03 0.63 21.31
N GLN A 1032 -14.89 1.35 20.59
CA GLN A 1032 -14.83 2.80 20.48
C GLN A 1032 -15.07 3.48 21.83
N ILE A 1033 -16.12 3.09 22.56
CA ILE A 1033 -16.41 3.66 23.89
C ILE A 1033 -15.24 3.43 24.85
N LEU A 1034 -14.65 2.24 24.86
CA LEU A 1034 -13.54 1.90 25.75
C LEU A 1034 -12.26 2.68 25.43
N LEU A 1035 -12.01 3.03 24.16
CA LEU A 1035 -10.87 3.87 23.79
C LEU A 1035 -10.95 5.28 24.40
N TYR A 1036 -12.16 5.79 24.63
CA TYR A 1036 -12.37 7.11 25.21
C TYR A 1036 -12.35 7.12 26.74
N PHE A 1037 -12.51 5.97 27.39
CA PHE A 1037 -12.57 5.88 28.86
C PHE A 1037 -11.28 6.35 29.53
N ASP A 1038 -10.12 5.92 29.03
CA ASP A 1038 -8.82 6.36 29.54
C ASP A 1038 -8.60 7.87 29.33
N GLN A 1039 -9.09 8.42 28.22
CA GLN A 1039 -8.91 9.83 27.89
C GLN A 1039 -9.68 10.77 28.82
N ILE A 1040 -10.81 10.31 29.37
CA ILE A 1040 -11.67 11.08 30.29
C ILE A 1040 -11.65 10.56 31.73
N GLY A 1041 -10.76 9.61 32.06
CA GLY A 1041 -10.56 9.11 33.42
C GLY A 1041 -11.66 8.18 33.95
N LEU A 1042 -12.43 7.51 33.08
CA LEU A 1042 -13.40 6.48 33.49
C LEU A 1042 -12.72 5.12 33.68
N SER A 1043 -13.17 4.38 34.69
CA SER A 1043 -12.71 3.00 34.91
C SER A 1043 -13.29 2.04 33.86
N TYR A 1044 -12.47 1.13 33.34
CA TYR A 1044 -12.93 0.05 32.47
C TYR A 1044 -14.02 -0.82 33.14
N PRO A 1045 -14.94 -1.40 32.35
CA PRO A 1045 -15.89 -2.37 32.88
C PRO A 1045 -15.16 -3.59 33.45
N SER A 1046 -15.74 -4.17 34.49
CA SER A 1046 -15.22 -5.36 35.15
C SER A 1046 -15.22 -6.57 34.22
N GLU A 1047 -16.23 -6.64 33.35
CA GLU A 1047 -16.39 -7.67 32.33
C GLU A 1047 -17.27 -7.14 31.18
N ILE A 1048 -17.08 -7.71 29.99
CA ILE A 1048 -17.92 -7.45 28.82
C ILE A 1048 -18.75 -8.69 28.57
N TRP A 1049 -20.06 -8.52 28.58
CA TRP A 1049 -21.02 -9.58 28.34
C TRP A 1049 -21.37 -9.68 26.88
N ASP A 1050 -21.02 -10.81 26.27
CA ASP A 1050 -21.37 -11.13 24.89
C ASP A 1050 -21.96 -12.53 24.80
N ARG A 1051 -23.11 -12.68 24.11
CA ARG A 1051 -23.79 -13.98 23.97
C ARG A 1051 -22.92 -15.03 23.27
N ALA A 1052 -22.01 -14.60 22.41
CA ALA A 1052 -21.08 -15.43 21.63
C ALA A 1052 -19.68 -15.54 22.27
N ALA A 1053 -19.47 -15.03 23.49
CA ALA A 1053 -18.17 -15.05 24.16
C ALA A 1053 -17.53 -16.46 24.18
N LYS A 1054 -16.27 -16.54 23.74
CA LYS A 1054 -15.44 -17.75 23.80
C LYS A 1054 -14.51 -17.71 25.02
N TYR A 1055 -14.10 -18.87 25.51
CA TYR A 1055 -13.23 -18.98 26.68
C TYR A 1055 -11.86 -18.31 26.43
N GLY A 1056 -11.43 -17.43 27.36
CA GLY A 1056 -10.14 -16.74 27.28
C GLY A 1056 -10.11 -15.46 26.45
N GLN A 1057 -11.23 -15.05 25.85
CA GLN A 1057 -11.32 -13.80 25.09
C GLN A 1057 -11.27 -12.58 26.02
N ARG A 1058 -10.42 -11.60 25.67
CA ARG A 1058 -10.29 -10.32 26.37
C ARG A 1058 -10.32 -9.17 25.38
N LEU A 1059 -10.95 -8.06 25.75
CA LEU A 1059 -10.98 -6.82 24.98
C LEU A 1059 -10.41 -5.70 25.86
N PHE A 1060 -9.32 -5.05 25.44
CA PHE A 1060 -8.57 -4.09 26.28
C PHE A 1060 -8.24 -4.64 27.68
N GLY A 1061 -7.92 -5.93 27.77
CA GLY A 1061 -7.64 -6.61 29.04
C GLY A 1061 -8.87 -6.97 29.88
N VAL A 1062 -10.06 -6.46 29.53
CA VAL A 1062 -11.34 -6.80 30.16
C VAL A 1062 -11.82 -8.17 29.67
N PRO A 1063 -12.17 -9.10 30.58
CA PRO A 1063 -12.67 -10.41 30.19
C PRO A 1063 -14.02 -10.30 29.47
N VAL A 1064 -14.10 -10.93 28.29
CA VAL A 1064 -15.36 -11.09 27.56
C VAL A 1064 -15.98 -12.42 27.97
N VAL A 1065 -17.14 -12.39 28.61
CA VAL A 1065 -17.81 -13.56 29.17
C VAL A 1065 -19.26 -13.63 28.70
N LYS A 1066 -19.88 -14.80 28.85
CA LYS A 1066 -21.31 -14.94 28.54
C LYS A 1066 -22.13 -14.18 29.59
N PRO A 1067 -23.27 -13.57 29.21
CA PRO A 1067 -24.09 -12.82 30.16
C PRO A 1067 -24.60 -13.70 31.31
N ASP A 1068 -24.43 -13.24 32.54
CA ASP A 1068 -24.87 -13.93 33.76
C ASP A 1068 -25.77 -13.01 34.60
N PHE A 1069 -27.01 -12.86 34.17
CA PHE A 1069 -27.97 -11.94 34.79
C PHE A 1069 -28.31 -12.30 36.24
N ALA A 1070 -28.21 -13.58 36.61
CA ALA A 1070 -28.57 -14.04 37.94
C ALA A 1070 -27.58 -13.56 39.02
N SER A 1071 -26.28 -13.48 38.70
CA SER A 1071 -25.26 -13.03 39.64
C SER A 1071 -25.23 -11.51 39.87
N MET A 1072 -25.91 -10.73 39.04
CA MET A 1072 -26.03 -9.28 39.18
C MET A 1072 -27.21 -8.83 40.04
N LYS A 1073 -28.17 -9.72 40.34
CA LYS A 1073 -29.44 -9.38 40.99
C LYS A 1073 -29.31 -8.80 42.41
N ASP A 1074 -28.24 -9.15 43.12
CA ASP A 1074 -28.00 -8.75 44.51
C ASP A 1074 -26.92 -7.65 44.66
N ILE A 1075 -26.47 -7.03 43.55
CA ILE A 1075 -25.45 -5.98 43.58
C ILE A 1075 -26.15 -4.61 43.55
N GLU A 1076 -26.35 -4.02 44.73
CA GLU A 1076 -27.06 -2.73 44.90
C GLU A 1076 -26.48 -1.57 44.07
N ASP A 1077 -25.17 -1.60 43.73
CA ASP A 1077 -24.46 -0.56 42.95
C ASP A 1077 -23.87 -1.07 41.62
N GLY A 1078 -24.42 -2.14 41.05
CA GLY A 1078 -24.02 -2.65 39.73
C GLY A 1078 -24.65 -1.84 38.60
N LEU A 1079 -23.86 -1.42 37.60
CA LEU A 1079 -24.33 -0.67 36.44
C LEU A 1079 -24.06 -1.44 35.15
N VAL A 1080 -25.09 -1.63 34.34
CA VAL A 1080 -24.97 -2.27 33.03
C VAL A 1080 -25.14 -1.23 31.94
N VAL A 1081 -24.17 -1.17 31.04
CA VAL A 1081 -24.19 -0.30 29.86
C VAL A 1081 -24.48 -1.14 28.62
N ILE A 1082 -25.51 -0.79 27.87
CA ILE A 1082 -25.85 -1.48 26.61
C ILE A 1082 -25.15 -0.73 25.47
N THR A 1083 -24.20 -1.39 24.80
CA THR A 1083 -23.36 -0.78 23.75
C THR A 1083 -23.81 -1.13 22.33
N ILE A 1084 -25.06 -1.58 22.18
CA ILE A 1084 -25.64 -2.00 20.91
C ILE A 1084 -26.43 -0.83 20.31
N GLU A 1085 -26.13 -0.45 19.07
CA GLU A 1085 -26.75 0.70 18.39
C GLU A 1085 -28.23 0.48 17.99
N SER A 1086 -28.68 -0.77 17.87
CA SER A 1086 -30.06 -1.07 17.46
C SER A 1086 -31.05 -0.81 18.61
N PRO A 1087 -32.00 0.14 18.48
CA PRO A 1087 -32.98 0.45 19.52
C PRO A 1087 -33.85 -0.77 19.87
N THR A 1088 -34.25 -1.55 18.86
CA THR A 1088 -35.09 -2.75 19.03
C THR A 1088 -34.38 -3.84 19.84
N ILE A 1089 -33.06 -4.00 19.67
CA ILE A 1089 -32.27 -4.96 20.45
C ILE A 1089 -32.01 -4.41 21.85
N SER A 1090 -31.70 -3.12 21.98
CA SER A 1090 -31.55 -2.43 23.27
C SER A 1090 -32.81 -2.58 24.14
N ASP A 1091 -34.00 -2.38 23.57
CA ASP A 1091 -35.29 -2.56 24.24
C ASP A 1091 -35.55 -4.02 24.65
N ALA A 1092 -35.25 -4.98 23.77
CA ALA A 1092 -35.40 -6.40 24.08
C ALA A 1092 -34.47 -6.83 25.23
N VAL A 1093 -33.25 -6.29 25.26
CA VAL A 1093 -32.27 -6.48 26.33
C VAL A 1093 -32.79 -5.84 27.61
N LYS A 1094 -33.18 -4.57 27.62
CA LYS A 1094 -33.78 -3.90 28.80
C LYS A 1094 -34.97 -4.67 29.38
N ASN A 1095 -35.90 -5.10 28.53
CA ASN A 1095 -37.07 -5.88 28.95
C ASN A 1095 -36.65 -7.22 29.59
N SER A 1096 -35.64 -7.89 29.02
CA SER A 1096 -35.09 -9.12 29.60
C SER A 1096 -34.47 -8.87 30.98
N TYR A 1097 -33.85 -7.71 31.23
CA TYR A 1097 -33.24 -7.37 32.52
C TYR A 1097 -34.27 -6.95 33.58
N ALA A 1098 -35.34 -6.27 33.15
CA ALA A 1098 -36.46 -5.89 34.02
C ALA A 1098 -37.15 -7.13 34.64
N GLU A 1099 -37.25 -8.23 33.89
CA GLU A 1099 -37.78 -9.52 34.39
C GLU A 1099 -36.96 -10.11 35.56
N TYR A 1100 -35.67 -9.77 35.67
CA TYR A 1100 -34.81 -10.21 36.79
C TYR A 1100 -34.74 -9.19 37.95
N GLY A 1101 -35.45 -8.07 37.85
CA GLY A 1101 -35.50 -7.03 38.89
C GLY A 1101 -34.34 -6.03 38.84
N PHE A 1102 -33.59 -5.98 37.73
CA PHE A 1102 -32.45 -5.08 37.57
C PHE A 1102 -32.91 -3.71 37.05
N THR A 1103 -32.63 -2.63 37.80
CA THR A 1103 -33.15 -1.28 37.49
C THR A 1103 -32.08 -0.26 37.12
N ASN A 1104 -30.79 -0.58 37.27
CA ASN A 1104 -29.69 0.37 37.06
C ASN A 1104 -28.97 0.11 35.72
N ILE A 1105 -29.54 0.65 34.64
CA ILE A 1105 -29.06 0.47 33.26
C ILE A 1105 -28.76 1.84 32.64
N MET A 1106 -27.73 1.88 31.80
CA MET A 1106 -27.38 3.02 30.96
C MET A 1106 -27.35 2.60 29.48
N GLU A 1107 -27.91 3.42 28.62
CA GLU A 1107 -27.94 3.21 27.17
C GLU A 1107 -26.69 3.75 26.48
N ASN A 1108 -26.49 3.28 25.24
CA ASN A 1108 -25.42 3.73 24.37
C ASN A 1108 -25.44 5.26 24.15
N THR A 1109 -26.62 5.86 24.03
CA THR A 1109 -26.78 7.32 23.85
C THR A 1109 -26.39 8.10 25.11
N GLU A 1110 -26.76 7.59 26.30
CA GLU A 1110 -26.44 8.21 27.59
C GLU A 1110 -24.93 8.21 27.85
N ILE A 1111 -24.26 7.06 27.66
CA ILE A 1111 -22.81 6.96 27.85
C ILE A 1111 -22.03 7.79 26.82
N MET A 1112 -22.47 7.83 25.56
CA MET A 1112 -21.84 8.68 24.54
C MET A 1112 -22.02 10.17 24.85
N GLY A 1113 -23.17 10.55 25.42
CA GLY A 1113 -23.39 11.90 25.95
C GLY A 1113 -22.39 12.26 27.05
N VAL A 1114 -22.15 11.35 28.01
CA VAL A 1114 -21.15 11.55 29.07
C VAL A 1114 -19.74 11.68 28.51
N VAL A 1115 -19.35 10.77 27.62
CA VAL A 1115 -18.02 10.78 26.98
C VAL A 1115 -17.79 12.09 26.24
N SER A 1116 -18.75 12.52 25.44
CA SER A 1116 -18.64 13.73 24.62
C SER A 1116 -18.54 14.99 25.46
N ARG A 1117 -19.38 15.13 26.50
CA ARG A 1117 -19.33 16.29 27.41
C ARG A 1117 -18.00 16.38 28.15
N ARG A 1118 -17.46 15.24 28.60
CA ARG A 1118 -16.20 15.21 29.38
C ARG A 1118 -14.97 15.44 28.51
N LEU A 1119 -14.92 14.87 27.31
CA LEU A 1119 -13.87 15.20 26.33
C LEU A 1119 -13.90 16.68 25.98
N TRP A 1120 -15.10 17.24 25.78
CA TRP A 1120 -15.23 18.67 25.47
C TRP A 1120 -14.71 19.56 26.60
N CYS A 1121 -15.04 19.26 27.86
CA CYS A 1121 -14.50 20.02 28.99
C CYS A 1121 -12.99 19.88 29.17
N LYS A 1122 -12.44 18.70 28.88
CA LYS A 1122 -10.99 18.51 28.89
C LYS A 1122 -10.32 19.38 27.82
N LEU A 1123 -10.88 19.42 26.61
CA LEU A 1123 -10.40 20.26 25.52
C LEU A 1123 -10.51 21.76 25.84
N GLU A 1124 -11.60 22.22 26.45
CA GLU A 1124 -11.73 23.63 26.86
C GLU A 1124 -10.77 23.99 28.01
N GLN A 1125 -10.50 23.08 28.96
CA GLN A 1125 -9.46 23.30 29.98
C GLN A 1125 -8.08 23.40 29.35
N GLU A 1126 -7.74 22.48 28.44
CA GLU A 1126 -6.47 22.50 27.70
C GLU A 1126 -6.34 23.77 26.85
N ARG A 1127 -7.45 24.29 26.32
CA ARG A 1127 -7.50 25.55 25.57
C ARG A 1127 -7.26 26.77 26.47
N GLU A 1128 -7.92 26.84 27.62
CA GLU A 1128 -7.73 27.92 28.60
C GLU A 1128 -6.30 27.93 29.20
N GLU A 1129 -5.70 26.75 29.39
CA GLU A 1129 -4.33 26.62 29.91
C GLU A 1129 -3.25 26.97 28.88
N ASN A 1130 -3.50 26.73 27.59
CA ASN A 1130 -2.52 26.94 26.51
C ASN A 1130 -2.71 28.24 25.70
N ASN A 1131 -3.84 28.94 25.90
CA ASN A 1131 -4.13 30.27 25.33
C ASN A 1131 -4.10 30.34 23.77
N GLU A 1132 -4.48 29.25 23.10
CA GLU A 1132 -4.80 29.18 21.66
C GLU A 1132 -6.24 28.71 21.42
#